data_AF-S0FES7-F1
#
_entry.id   AF-S0FES7-F1
#
_cell.length_a   1.000
_cell.length_b   1.000
_cell.length_c   1.000
_cell.angle_alpha   90.00
_cell.angle_beta   90.00
_cell.angle_gamma   90.00
#
_symmetry.space_group_name_H-M   'P 1'
#
loop_
_entity.id
_entity.type
_entity.pdbx_description
1 polymer ?
#
loop_
_entity_poly.entity_id
_entity_poly.type
_entity_poly.pdbx_seq_one_letter_code
_entity_poly.pdbx_strand_id
1 'polypeptide(L)'
;MKNIGIYIGLLFLVWSMSACTDEQSFDGQNGSIRVTGVIDQSSRTVYDVGEDAVVVSWDEGDLIGLFPEGQSRAIRYKALTKGKQVDFAPVDTPLEKKEGGEFYAYYPHVESALSFPHLPFRDLFTQSYCEDHPDPAVDFMYAKSQMQNGELHLHFSHLFTFLKLNIRVELLDNAQGLFVRSVEPLIPVTEEGNLPYFDMEKEMVCGVKYNHMWYLIPADKIADKEVVTCYLAVLPTSEDNVITFFLFKNDGTADQAILERKAPEGGFLPGHVYDLTVDEMEFEDVMMVQQREKQALIDLYNATDGDNWINHENWCSDKPLYEWYGVEYWDGRVRSLSLSENGLTGNLPASLANLENLNYMNLTGNRLSGNVPDEILASKWWNEVGFGGILFQQEGYKLIFPTYESTDYSMDGSVVTLQTHTVGDGLKLVIFGDAYSDRLIADGTYRSHAEQAMKAFFSEEPYASFQDYFDVYMVNVVSRNEILGENTAFQTSVEFERNTFVTNPLMVIDYCYKMAETNYQTADVTTIVLLNSSAPFRSNCSMWSDGFSAAFCLYGQGGQDLEYLIHHEACGHGFGKLADEYTEFEGYYPYSAGVEELHAINESMNIDVTSDPLQVSWGYFLSDARYANEKIGIYEGADYYPKGVYRATENSIMRYNSGGFNAPSRQSIYRRIMEKSGGMYNFEEFLKYDEINRQRIDWGVVSRSISMPEMLKGASPIRYNYPASEARSRLGK
;
A
#
# COMPACT_ATOMS: atom_id res chain seq x y z
N MET A 1 -29.25 69.39 13.09
CA MET A 1 -30.00 69.90 14.26
C MET A 1 -29.51 69.14 15.48
N LYS A 2 -28.85 69.87 16.40
CA LYS A 2 -28.64 69.66 17.85
C LYS A 2 -28.32 68.24 18.37
N ASN A 3 -27.34 68.00 19.23
CA ASN A 3 -26.21 68.74 19.80
C ASN A 3 -25.49 67.71 20.72
N ILE A 4 -24.18 67.48 20.53
CA ILE A 4 -23.06 67.96 21.38
C ILE A 4 -22.66 67.02 22.52
N GLY A 5 -21.37 66.66 22.54
CA GLY A 5 -20.65 66.09 23.68
C GLY A 5 -19.20 65.71 23.34
N ILE A 6 -18.38 66.71 22.98
CA ILE A 6 -16.92 66.63 22.79
C ILE A 6 -16.21 66.52 24.15
N TYR A 7 -15.13 65.74 24.28
CA TYR A 7 -13.88 66.16 24.94
C TYR A 7 -12.68 65.28 24.55
N ILE A 8 -11.65 65.95 24.02
CA ILE A 8 -10.26 65.51 23.85
C ILE A 8 -9.53 65.72 25.19
N GLY A 9 -8.59 64.84 25.57
CA GLY A 9 -7.68 65.12 26.67
C GLY A 9 -6.67 64.01 26.99
N LEU A 10 -5.42 64.24 26.59
CA LEU A 10 -4.17 63.68 27.13
C LEU A 10 -4.23 63.25 28.60
N LEU A 11 -3.57 62.15 28.96
CA LEU A 11 -2.94 61.97 30.28
C LEU A 11 -1.73 61.03 30.17
N PHE A 12 -0.59 61.66 29.84
CA PHE A 12 0.69 61.33 30.47
C PHE A 12 0.56 61.74 31.94
N LEU A 13 0.74 60.82 32.91
CA LEU A 13 1.61 60.98 34.09
C LEU A 13 1.26 59.96 35.19
N VAL A 14 2.29 59.19 35.57
CA VAL A 14 2.73 58.88 36.94
C VAL A 14 1.73 58.19 37.86
N TRP A 15 1.98 56.89 38.06
CA TRP A 15 1.93 56.29 39.39
C TRP A 15 3.33 55.78 39.75
N SER A 16 3.99 56.52 40.64
CA SER A 16 5.18 56.08 41.36
C SER A 16 4.79 55.68 42.77
N MET A 17 5.40 54.59 43.23
CA MET A 17 5.63 54.16 44.61
C MET A 17 4.49 53.41 45.32
N SER A 18 4.69 52.10 45.53
CA SER A 18 5.32 51.62 46.76
C SER A 18 5.37 50.09 46.79
N ALA A 19 6.51 49.52 46.40
CA ALA A 19 6.95 48.22 46.90
C ALA A 19 8.46 48.34 47.14
N CYS A 20 8.78 48.75 48.36
CA CYS A 20 10.13 48.81 48.89
C CYS A 20 10.53 47.38 49.29
N THR A 21 11.41 46.75 48.50
CA THR A 21 12.26 45.66 48.96
C THR A 21 13.63 45.84 48.30
N ASP A 22 14.58 46.30 49.12
CA ASP A 22 16.03 46.33 48.94
C ASP A 22 16.55 46.29 47.50
N GLU A 23 16.65 47.48 46.89
CA GLU A 23 17.60 47.73 45.81
C GLU A 23 19.03 47.49 46.34
N GLN A 24 19.57 46.30 46.10
CA GLN A 24 21.00 46.19 45.92
C GLN A 24 21.35 46.98 44.67
N SER A 25 21.86 48.20 44.88
CA SER A 25 22.51 48.99 43.86
C SER A 25 23.59 48.13 43.18
N PHE A 26 23.32 47.66 41.96
CA PHE A 26 24.37 47.30 41.03
C PHE A 26 25.08 48.59 40.66
N ASP A 27 26.07 48.98 41.48
CA ASP A 27 27.05 49.99 41.10
C ASP A 27 27.75 49.45 39.85
N GLY A 28 27.51 50.13 38.72
CA GLY A 28 28.13 49.88 37.44
C GLY A 28 29.62 50.17 37.51
N GLN A 29 30.39 49.33 38.19
CA GLN A 29 31.83 49.28 38.05
C GLN A 29 32.17 48.21 37.01
N ASN A 30 32.78 48.67 35.90
CA ASN A 30 33.31 47.91 34.76
C ASN A 30 32.37 47.57 33.59
N GLY A 31 31.53 48.50 33.14
CA GLY A 31 31.07 48.48 31.75
C GLY A 31 30.18 47.31 31.31
N SER A 32 29.66 46.51 32.25
CA SER A 32 28.73 45.40 31.99
C SER A 32 27.30 45.89 31.72
N ILE A 33 26.58 45.15 30.87
CA ILE A 33 25.16 45.35 30.55
C ILE A 33 24.26 44.76 31.66
N ARG A 34 23.09 45.37 31.91
CA ARG A 34 22.04 44.75 32.75
C ARG A 34 21.13 43.92 31.86
N VAL A 35 20.94 42.65 32.19
CA VAL A 35 20.07 41.74 31.42
C VAL A 35 18.91 41.31 32.30
N THR A 36 17.69 41.55 31.82
CA THR A 36 16.44 41.10 32.48
C THR A 36 15.69 40.18 31.54
N GLY A 37 15.00 39.18 32.09
CA GLY A 37 14.10 38.34 31.32
C GLY A 37 12.72 38.29 31.93
N VAL A 38 11.72 38.35 31.06
CA VAL A 38 10.29 38.24 31.36
C VAL A 38 9.72 37.11 30.54
N ILE A 39 8.93 36.27 31.17
CA ILE A 39 8.10 35.26 30.49
C ILE A 39 6.75 35.90 30.23
N ASP A 40 6.36 36.00 28.96
CA ASP A 40 5.13 36.71 28.58
C ASP A 40 3.88 35.97 29.10
N GLN A 41 2.91 36.71 29.66
CA GLN A 41 1.63 36.14 30.10
C GLN A 41 0.73 35.76 28.92
N SER A 42 1.00 36.27 27.71
CA SER A 42 0.22 35.94 26.50
C SER A 42 0.45 34.52 25.97
N SER A 43 1.54 33.83 26.35
CA SER A 43 1.95 32.55 25.77
C SER A 43 1.50 31.30 26.57
N ARG A 44 0.40 31.41 27.32
CA ARG A 44 -0.30 30.38 28.15
C ARG A 44 0.42 29.04 28.47
N THR A 45 1.46 29.09 29.30
CA THR A 45 1.80 28.00 30.24
C THR A 45 1.21 28.31 31.63
N VAL A 46 -0.08 28.03 31.80
CA VAL A 46 -0.75 27.99 33.12
C VAL A 46 -1.08 26.53 33.41
N TYR A 47 -0.47 25.98 34.47
CA TYR A 47 -0.71 24.61 34.92
C TYR A 47 -1.97 24.59 35.79
N ASP A 48 -3.06 23.97 35.31
CA ASP A 48 -4.27 23.77 36.11
C ASP A 48 -4.16 22.47 36.91
N VAL A 49 -3.87 22.60 38.21
CA VAL A 49 -3.92 21.53 39.21
C VAL A 49 -4.55 22.08 40.50
N GLY A 50 -5.87 22.37 40.47
CA GLY A 50 -6.61 22.76 41.68
C GLY A 50 -6.32 24.18 42.20
N GLU A 51 -6.71 24.47 43.46
CA GLU A 51 -6.80 25.84 44.02
C GLU A 51 -5.49 26.66 44.07
N ASP A 52 -4.32 26.09 43.72
CA ASP A 52 -3.03 26.79 43.71
C ASP A 52 -2.39 26.77 42.30
N ALA A 53 -2.38 27.93 41.61
CA ALA A 53 -1.80 28.06 40.28
C ALA A 53 -0.26 28.01 40.31
N VAL A 54 0.34 26.99 39.69
CA VAL A 54 1.79 27.02 39.37
C VAL A 54 1.96 27.80 38.09
N VAL A 55 2.79 28.84 38.14
CA VAL A 55 3.12 29.69 37.00
C VAL A 55 4.51 29.32 36.52
N VAL A 56 4.73 29.15 35.20
CA VAL A 56 6.10 29.15 34.68
C VAL A 56 6.81 30.41 35.15
N SER A 57 7.87 30.19 35.90
CA SER A 57 8.70 31.20 36.50
C SER A 57 10.13 30.72 36.38
N TRP A 58 11.04 31.66 36.18
CA TRP A 58 12.45 31.38 36.37
C TRP A 58 12.69 30.86 37.78
N ASP A 59 13.53 29.85 37.91
CA ASP A 59 14.13 29.45 39.16
C ASP A 59 15.51 30.12 39.32
N GLU A 60 15.89 30.34 40.58
CA GLU A 60 17.24 30.85 40.86
C GLU A 60 18.27 29.85 40.34
N GLY A 61 19.16 30.30 39.46
CA GLY A 61 20.17 29.45 38.86
C GLY A 61 19.89 29.00 37.43
N ASP A 62 18.70 29.26 36.88
CA ASP A 62 18.39 28.97 35.48
C ASP A 62 19.40 29.62 34.53
N LEU A 63 19.85 28.85 33.53
CA LEU A 63 20.87 29.28 32.57
C LEU A 63 20.25 29.57 31.21
N ILE A 64 20.48 30.78 30.71
CA ILE A 64 20.16 31.18 29.34
C ILE A 64 21.45 31.31 28.51
N GLY A 65 21.36 31.03 27.22
CA GLY A 65 22.38 31.41 26.25
C GLY A 65 22.01 32.72 25.57
N LEU A 66 22.96 33.66 25.50
CA LEU A 66 22.77 34.97 24.88
C LEU A 66 23.77 35.18 23.73
N PHE A 67 23.24 35.47 22.54
CA PHE A 67 24.00 35.78 21.32
C PHE A 67 23.76 37.24 20.91
N PRO A 68 24.80 38.07 20.78
CA PRO A 68 24.73 39.20 19.88
C PRO A 68 24.84 38.71 18.43
N GLU A 69 24.19 39.42 17.52
CA GLU A 69 24.22 39.15 16.09
C GLU A 69 25.66 38.93 15.57
N GLY A 70 25.87 37.84 14.82
CA GLY A 70 27.16 37.48 14.23
C GLY A 70 28.20 36.86 15.21
N GLN A 71 27.83 36.59 16.46
CA GLN A 71 28.72 35.91 17.41
C GLN A 71 28.71 34.39 17.26
N SER A 72 29.92 33.80 17.35
CA SER A 72 30.15 32.37 17.14
C SER A 72 29.73 31.44 18.29
N ARG A 73 29.59 31.95 19.52
CA ARG A 73 29.22 31.15 20.69
C ARG A 73 28.33 31.93 21.66
N ALA A 74 27.30 31.27 22.18
CA ALA A 74 26.41 31.83 23.20
C ALA A 74 27.19 32.15 24.47
N ILE A 75 26.90 33.31 25.06
CA ILE A 75 27.42 33.70 26.37
C ILE A 75 26.39 33.29 27.41
N ARG A 76 26.84 32.59 28.46
CA ARG A 76 25.93 32.10 29.51
C ARG A 76 25.60 33.19 30.50
N TYR A 77 24.31 33.27 30.84
CA TYR A 77 23.76 34.15 31.86
C TYR A 77 22.88 33.33 32.80
N LYS A 78 22.93 33.64 34.10
CA LYS A 78 22.25 32.90 35.15
C LYS A 78 21.21 33.77 35.85
N ALA A 79 19.99 33.25 36.02
CA ALA A 79 18.94 33.90 36.78
C ALA A 79 19.36 34.08 38.25
N LEU A 80 19.16 35.27 38.80
CA LEU A 80 19.57 35.62 40.17
C LEU A 80 18.52 35.33 41.24
N THR A 81 17.26 35.21 40.83
CA THR A 81 16.12 35.04 41.75
C THR A 81 15.10 34.12 41.09
N LYS A 82 14.13 33.64 41.88
CA LYS A 82 12.93 32.98 41.36
C LYS A 82 11.85 34.01 41.05
N GLY A 83 11.17 33.89 39.91
CA GLY A 83 10.04 34.75 39.58
C GLY A 83 9.71 34.83 38.09
N LYS A 84 8.62 35.54 37.74
CA LYS A 84 8.23 35.76 36.33
C LYS A 84 9.12 36.78 35.60
N GLN A 85 9.78 37.62 36.38
CA GLN A 85 10.74 38.61 35.92
C GLN A 85 11.97 38.51 36.82
N VAL A 86 13.14 38.32 36.21
CA VAL A 86 14.40 38.16 36.93
C VAL A 86 15.51 38.96 36.27
N ASP A 87 16.47 39.39 37.09
CA ASP A 87 17.78 39.86 36.63
C ASP A 87 18.69 38.65 36.37
N PHE A 88 19.50 38.74 35.31
CA PHE A 88 20.49 37.75 34.93
C PHE A 88 21.90 38.27 35.14
N ALA A 89 22.79 37.43 35.67
CA ALA A 89 24.22 37.73 35.77
C ALA A 89 25.05 36.88 34.78
N PRO A 90 26.09 37.45 34.16
CA PRO A 90 26.97 36.70 33.27
C PRO A 90 27.75 35.62 34.03
N VAL A 91 27.80 34.42 33.47
CA VAL A 91 28.67 33.32 33.93
C VAL A 91 29.99 33.35 33.16
N ASP A 92 29.94 33.70 31.88
CA ASP A 92 31.09 33.88 31.01
C ASP A 92 31.54 35.36 30.96
N THR A 93 32.51 35.69 30.11
CA THR A 93 32.95 37.08 29.91
C THR A 93 31.76 37.95 29.49
N PRO A 94 31.45 39.04 30.22
CA PRO A 94 30.28 39.86 29.95
C PRO A 94 30.32 40.50 28.57
N LEU A 95 29.14 40.70 27.98
CA LEU A 95 29.00 41.47 26.74
C LEU A 95 29.48 42.92 26.90
N GLU A 96 30.19 43.41 25.89
CA GLU A 96 30.53 44.83 25.79
C GLU A 96 29.29 45.67 25.47
N LYS A 97 29.21 46.88 26.03
CA LYS A 97 28.14 47.84 25.72
C LYS A 97 28.24 48.31 24.27
N LYS A 98 27.43 47.69 23.39
CA LYS A 98 27.25 48.11 22.00
C LYS A 98 25.78 48.43 21.75
N GLU A 99 25.48 49.72 21.64
CA GLU A 99 24.13 50.23 21.37
C GLU A 99 23.66 49.87 19.94
N GLY A 100 22.39 49.47 19.81
CA GLY A 100 21.71 49.26 18.52
C GLY A 100 21.91 47.91 17.82
N GLY A 101 22.58 46.92 18.44
CA GLY A 101 22.66 45.55 17.92
C GLY A 101 21.48 44.67 18.37
N GLU A 102 21.10 43.68 17.55
CA GLU A 102 20.11 42.67 17.93
C GLU A 102 20.75 41.57 18.80
N PHE A 103 20.02 41.17 19.83
CA PHE A 103 20.41 40.12 20.76
C PHE A 103 19.34 39.03 20.76
N TYR A 104 19.81 37.79 20.80
CA TYR A 104 19.02 36.58 20.72
C TYR A 104 19.32 35.74 21.95
N ALA A 105 18.29 35.35 22.68
CA ALA A 105 18.43 34.53 23.87
C ALA A 105 17.62 33.25 23.76
N TYR A 106 18.05 32.21 24.47
CA TYR A 106 17.31 30.97 24.58
C TYR A 106 17.49 30.30 25.94
N TYR A 107 16.50 29.50 26.30
CA TYR A 107 16.45 28.65 27.48
C TYR A 107 15.92 27.26 27.09
N PRO A 108 16.35 26.18 27.75
CA PRO A 108 17.51 26.11 28.64
C PRO A 108 18.82 26.19 27.86
N HIS A 109 19.88 26.74 28.48
CA HIS A 109 21.19 26.73 27.85
C HIS A 109 21.72 25.29 27.68
N VAL A 110 22.10 24.96 26.44
CA VAL A 110 22.83 23.74 26.10
C VAL A 110 24.16 24.11 25.44
N GLU A 111 25.22 23.37 25.76
CA GLU A 111 26.51 23.54 25.09
C GLU A 111 26.42 23.02 23.66
N SER A 112 26.79 23.87 22.70
CA SER A 112 26.78 23.53 21.28
C SER A 112 27.86 24.32 20.53
N ALA A 113 28.33 23.77 19.40
CA ALA A 113 29.19 24.47 18.45
C ALA A 113 28.41 25.40 17.51
N LEU A 114 27.07 25.40 17.60
CA LEU A 114 26.21 26.26 16.80
C LEU A 114 26.41 27.75 17.14
N SER A 115 26.29 28.57 16.11
CA SER A 115 26.38 30.02 16.17
C SER A 115 25.09 30.64 15.64
N PHE A 116 24.89 31.93 15.93
CA PHE A 116 23.79 32.70 15.34
C PHE A 116 23.68 32.46 13.81
N PRO A 117 22.47 32.26 13.25
CA PRO A 117 21.13 32.40 13.85
C PRO A 117 20.53 31.13 14.48
N HIS A 118 21.35 30.13 14.81
CA HIS A 118 20.88 28.80 15.21
C HIS A 118 20.88 28.61 16.74
N LEU A 119 19.69 28.47 17.33
CA LEU A 119 19.52 28.28 18.77
C LEU A 119 19.32 26.78 19.09
N PRO A 120 20.31 26.10 19.68
CA PRO A 120 20.23 24.67 19.97
C PRO A 120 19.23 24.37 21.08
N PHE A 121 18.58 23.22 21.00
CA PHE A 121 17.78 22.66 22.10
C PHE A 121 17.96 21.16 22.21
N ARG A 122 17.47 20.58 23.32
CA ARG A 122 17.60 19.15 23.58
C ARG A 122 16.75 18.33 22.63
N ASP A 123 17.23 17.11 22.38
CA ASP A 123 16.48 16.08 21.68
C ASP A 123 15.17 15.75 22.43
N LEU A 124 14.05 15.62 21.71
CA LEU A 124 12.74 15.29 22.27
C LEU A 124 12.32 13.82 22.05
N PHE A 125 13.18 12.97 21.48
CA PHE A 125 12.92 11.57 21.16
C PHE A 125 12.56 10.72 22.37
N THR A 126 13.24 10.97 23.49
CA THR A 126 12.94 10.35 24.77
C THR A 126 12.80 11.43 25.83
N GLN A 127 11.60 11.55 26.38
CA GLN A 127 11.29 12.40 27.52
C GLN A 127 11.01 11.52 28.74
N SER A 128 11.13 12.08 29.94
CA SER A 128 10.92 11.35 31.18
C SER A 128 9.94 12.09 32.07
N TYR A 129 9.18 11.31 32.83
CA TYR A 129 8.30 11.81 33.87
C TYR A 129 9.05 12.69 34.88
N CYS A 130 8.52 13.89 35.11
CA CYS A 130 9.12 14.91 35.96
C CYS A 130 8.11 15.38 37.03
N GLU A 131 7.72 14.47 37.93
CA GLU A 131 6.98 14.78 39.17
C GLU A 131 5.80 15.77 39.00
N ASP A 132 4.94 15.53 38.01
CA ASP A 132 3.72 16.28 37.72
C ASP A 132 3.93 17.75 37.27
N HIS A 133 5.08 18.05 36.65
CA HIS A 133 5.30 19.25 35.85
C HIS A 133 6.10 18.93 34.57
N PRO A 134 6.16 19.82 33.55
CA PRO A 134 7.05 19.62 32.42
C PRO A 134 8.52 19.64 32.85
N ASP A 135 9.35 18.82 32.21
CA ASP A 135 10.80 18.83 32.44
C ASP A 135 11.37 20.18 31.93
N PRO A 136 11.98 21.01 32.80
CA PRO A 136 12.58 22.28 32.39
C PRO A 136 13.65 22.12 31.31
N ALA A 137 14.24 20.94 31.17
CA ALA A 137 15.24 20.64 30.16
C ALA A 137 14.68 20.60 28.73
N VAL A 138 13.37 20.43 28.56
CA VAL A 138 12.67 20.40 27.26
C VAL A 138 11.73 21.59 27.07
N ASP A 139 11.64 22.50 28.05
CA ASP A 139 10.84 23.71 27.98
C ASP A 139 11.55 24.85 27.22
N PHE A 140 11.71 24.65 25.90
CA PHE A 140 12.47 25.59 25.10
C PHE A 140 11.74 26.92 24.91
N MET A 141 12.43 28.00 25.28
CA MET A 141 12.00 29.36 25.07
C MET A 141 13.08 30.17 24.35
N TYR A 142 12.66 31.16 23.57
CA TYR A 142 13.57 32.08 22.88
C TYR A 142 13.11 33.53 23.02
N ALA A 143 14.03 34.47 22.90
CA ALA A 143 13.76 35.90 22.92
C ALA A 143 14.61 36.63 21.88
N LYS A 144 14.05 37.69 21.31
CA LYS A 144 14.74 38.66 20.47
C LYS A 144 14.60 40.05 21.10
N SER A 145 15.69 40.78 21.26
CA SER A 145 15.67 42.13 21.86
C SER A 145 16.80 43.01 21.33
N GLN A 146 16.76 44.29 21.65
CA GLN A 146 17.79 45.29 21.32
C GLN A 146 18.25 45.99 22.59
N MET A 147 19.54 46.34 22.65
CA MET A 147 20.11 47.11 23.76
C MET A 147 19.53 48.52 23.78
N GLN A 148 19.12 48.99 24.97
CA GLN A 148 18.69 50.37 25.19
C GLN A 148 19.27 50.89 26.51
N ASN A 149 20.06 51.97 26.45
CA ASN A 149 20.66 52.63 27.63
C ASN A 149 21.53 51.68 28.49
N GLY A 150 22.18 50.70 27.86
CA GLY A 150 22.96 49.68 28.56
C GLY A 150 22.15 48.60 29.28
N GLU A 151 20.83 48.52 29.04
CA GLU A 151 19.94 47.47 29.52
C GLU A 151 19.41 46.63 28.34
N LEU A 152 19.25 45.34 28.58
CA LEU A 152 18.65 44.38 27.66
C LEU A 152 17.43 43.73 28.34
N HIS A 153 16.25 43.96 27.79
CA HIS A 153 14.99 43.39 28.28
C HIS A 153 14.54 42.27 27.34
N LEU A 154 14.65 41.02 27.80
CA LEU A 154 14.32 39.82 27.03
C LEU A 154 12.88 39.41 27.32
N HIS A 155 12.07 39.30 26.27
CA HIS A 155 10.71 38.75 26.34
C HIS A 155 10.73 37.35 25.72
N PHE A 156 10.63 36.33 26.57
CA PHE A 156 10.72 34.94 26.15
C PHE A 156 9.36 34.41 25.67
N SER A 157 9.40 33.66 24.56
CA SER A 157 8.27 32.93 23.97
C SER A 157 8.60 31.45 23.89
N HIS A 158 7.62 30.59 24.18
CA HIS A 158 7.77 29.14 24.03
C HIS A 158 7.72 28.73 22.55
N LEU A 159 8.53 27.74 22.20
CA LEU A 159 8.53 27.14 20.86
C LEU A 159 7.64 25.90 20.76
N PHE A 160 7.58 25.11 21.84
CA PHE A 160 6.86 23.85 21.89
C PHE A 160 5.46 24.01 22.49
N THR A 161 4.62 23.02 22.20
CA THR A 161 3.35 22.76 22.89
C THR A 161 3.56 21.71 23.95
N PHE A 162 2.77 21.72 25.02
CA PHE A 162 2.73 20.64 25.99
C PHE A 162 1.41 19.87 25.94
N LEU A 163 1.50 18.55 25.93
CA LEU A 163 0.36 17.66 26.10
C LEU A 163 0.35 17.16 27.54
N LYS A 164 -0.75 17.39 28.25
CA LYS A 164 -0.98 16.89 29.60
C LYS A 164 -1.85 15.64 29.55
N LEU A 165 -1.45 14.60 30.27
CA LEU A 165 -2.17 13.33 30.33
C LEU A 165 -2.13 12.74 31.75
N ASN A 166 -3.29 12.54 32.37
CA ASN A 166 -3.38 11.80 33.63
C ASN A 166 -3.58 10.31 33.35
N ILE A 167 -2.80 9.46 34.01
CA ILE A 167 -2.84 8.00 33.85
C ILE A 167 -2.90 7.34 35.23
N ARG A 168 -3.85 6.42 35.42
CA ARG A 168 -3.90 5.59 36.64
C ARG A 168 -2.71 4.63 36.67
N VAL A 169 -2.04 4.54 37.83
CA VAL A 169 -0.81 3.73 37.98
C VAL A 169 -1.03 2.25 37.68
N GLU A 170 -2.23 1.72 37.94
CA GLU A 170 -2.59 0.33 37.62
C GLU A 170 -2.45 -0.03 36.14
N LEU A 171 -2.54 0.96 35.25
CA LEU A 171 -2.42 0.80 33.80
C LEU A 171 -0.98 0.76 33.34
N LEU A 172 -0.06 1.24 34.17
CA LEU A 172 1.38 1.20 33.95
C LEU A 172 2.01 -0.07 34.49
N ASP A 173 1.21 -1.06 34.92
CA ASP A 173 1.74 -2.35 35.37
C ASP A 173 2.52 -3.03 34.25
N ASN A 174 3.77 -3.37 34.54
CA ASN A 174 4.76 -3.87 33.57
C ASN A 174 5.11 -2.91 32.41
N ALA A 175 4.81 -1.61 32.53
CA ALA A 175 5.22 -0.59 31.58
C ALA A 175 6.43 0.22 32.07
N GLN A 176 7.34 0.55 31.13
CA GLN A 176 8.42 1.53 31.33
C GLN A 176 7.95 2.97 31.08
N GLY A 177 6.77 3.14 30.47
CA GLY A 177 6.20 4.43 30.14
C GLY A 177 5.27 4.35 28.94
N LEU A 178 5.31 5.37 28.09
CA LEU A 178 4.47 5.49 26.91
C LEU A 178 5.31 5.51 25.63
N PHE A 179 4.75 4.93 24.58
CA PHE A 179 5.13 5.21 23.21
C PHE A 179 4.03 6.06 22.59
N VAL A 180 4.37 7.17 21.97
CA VAL A 180 3.40 8.12 21.42
C VAL A 180 3.63 8.21 19.93
N ARG A 181 2.59 8.01 19.13
CA ARG A 181 2.60 8.18 17.67
C ARG A 181 1.64 9.28 17.25
N SER A 182 1.89 9.82 16.08
CA SER A 182 1.12 10.89 15.47
C SER A 182 1.13 10.79 13.96
N VAL A 183 0.10 11.33 13.32
CA VAL A 183 0.04 11.44 11.85
C VAL A 183 0.95 12.55 11.33
N GLU A 184 1.15 13.61 12.10
CA GLU A 184 2.12 14.68 11.82
C GLU A 184 3.42 14.51 12.64
N PRO A 185 4.55 15.09 12.21
CA PRO A 185 5.79 15.07 13.00
C PRO A 185 5.62 15.76 14.35
N LEU A 186 5.85 15.02 15.44
CA LEU A 186 5.70 15.49 16.82
C LEU A 186 6.97 16.10 17.38
N ILE A 187 8.13 15.66 16.94
CA ILE A 187 9.38 15.99 17.62
C ILE A 187 10.54 16.16 16.64
N PRO A 188 11.47 17.08 16.94
CA PRO A 188 12.78 17.12 16.31
C PRO A 188 13.76 16.17 17.02
N VAL A 189 14.65 15.53 16.25
CA VAL A 189 15.68 14.62 16.77
C VAL A 189 17.08 14.96 16.27
N THR A 190 18.07 14.53 17.03
CA THR A 190 19.51 14.66 16.73
C THR A 190 19.90 13.69 15.63
N GLU A 191 20.59 14.17 14.59
CA GLU A 191 21.15 13.33 13.53
C GLU A 191 22.67 13.59 13.42
N GLU A 192 23.46 12.52 13.26
CA GLU A 192 24.93 12.58 13.14
C GLU A 192 25.66 13.37 14.26
N GLY A 193 25.05 13.42 15.45
CA GLY A 193 25.61 14.12 16.62
C GLY A 193 25.35 15.63 16.67
N ASN A 194 24.56 16.17 15.74
CA ASN A 194 24.13 17.57 15.76
C ASN A 194 22.76 17.71 16.41
N LEU A 195 22.69 18.50 17.49
CA LEU A 195 21.42 18.84 18.14
C LEU A 195 20.49 19.57 17.16
N PRO A 196 19.18 19.33 17.25
CA PRO A 196 18.20 20.17 16.56
C PRO A 196 18.26 21.60 17.09
N TYR A 197 17.85 22.55 16.25
CA TYR A 197 17.92 23.97 16.57
C TYR A 197 16.78 24.76 15.97
N PHE A 198 16.51 25.92 16.55
CA PHE A 198 15.61 26.91 16.00
C PHE A 198 16.41 27.94 15.20
N ASP A 199 16.08 28.09 13.91
CA ASP A 199 16.65 29.11 13.05
C ASP A 199 15.86 30.42 13.23
N MET A 200 16.48 31.41 13.87
CA MET A 200 15.84 32.67 14.21
C MET A 200 15.54 33.57 13.01
N GLU A 201 16.27 33.43 11.90
CA GLU A 201 16.01 34.23 10.70
C GLU A 201 14.84 33.68 9.90
N LYS A 202 14.72 32.34 9.90
CA LYS A 202 13.65 31.63 9.20
C LYS A 202 12.42 31.34 10.07
N GLU A 203 12.52 31.57 11.37
CA GLU A 203 11.52 31.22 12.38
C GLU A 203 11.03 29.77 12.25
N MET A 204 11.98 28.83 12.10
CA MET A 204 11.64 27.41 11.92
C MET A 204 12.52 26.47 12.74
N VAL A 205 11.94 25.34 13.13
CA VAL A 205 12.68 24.22 13.70
C VAL A 205 13.42 23.45 12.60
N CYS A 206 14.73 23.35 12.76
CA CYS A 206 15.66 22.63 11.90
C CYS A 206 16.15 21.35 12.60
N GLY A 207 16.11 20.24 11.87
CA GLY A 207 16.45 18.90 12.34
C GLY A 207 15.56 17.86 11.65
N VAL A 208 15.89 16.58 11.80
CA VAL A 208 15.00 15.50 11.34
C VAL A 208 13.79 15.46 12.27
N LYS A 209 12.60 15.31 11.69
CA LYS A 209 11.35 15.28 12.46
C LYS A 209 10.77 13.89 12.44
N TYR A 210 10.41 13.40 13.62
CA TYR A 210 9.80 12.09 13.81
C TYR A 210 8.35 12.27 14.23
N ASN A 211 7.51 11.34 13.82
CA ASN A 211 6.09 11.29 14.16
C ASN A 211 5.81 10.41 15.38
N HIS A 212 6.85 10.05 16.14
CA HIS A 212 6.72 9.24 17.34
C HIS A 212 7.81 9.58 18.35
N MET A 213 7.52 9.33 19.63
CA MET A 213 8.43 9.56 20.75
C MET A 213 8.21 8.56 21.89
N TRP A 214 9.19 8.46 22.78
CA TRP A 214 9.09 7.69 24.02
C TRP A 214 8.96 8.63 25.23
N TYR A 215 8.05 8.29 26.15
CA TYR A 215 7.88 8.99 27.42
C TYR A 215 8.07 8.03 28.57
N LEU A 216 9.23 8.04 29.22
CA LEU A 216 9.57 7.11 30.28
C LEU A 216 8.93 7.52 31.60
N ILE A 217 8.32 6.57 32.30
CA ILE A 217 7.70 6.75 33.61
C ILE A 217 8.36 5.76 34.58
N PRO A 218 9.42 6.16 35.30
CA PRO A 218 10.13 5.26 36.20
C PRO A 218 9.23 4.75 37.33
N ALA A 219 9.16 3.43 37.50
CA ALA A 219 8.28 2.80 38.48
C ALA A 219 8.53 3.27 39.94
N ASP A 220 9.78 3.60 40.28
CA ASP A 220 10.17 4.12 41.59
C ASP A 220 9.63 5.54 41.86
N LYS A 221 9.34 6.31 40.80
CA LYS A 221 8.80 7.69 40.88
C LYS A 221 7.28 7.75 41.07
N ILE A 222 6.59 6.62 40.89
CA ILE A 222 5.12 6.54 40.90
C ILE A 222 4.58 5.53 41.90
N ALA A 223 5.45 4.88 42.69
CA ALA A 223 5.11 3.74 43.54
C ALA A 223 4.04 4.04 44.62
N ASP A 224 3.89 5.29 45.03
CA ASP A 224 2.95 5.77 46.04
C ASP A 224 1.78 6.59 45.45
N LYS A 225 1.65 6.64 44.12
CA LYS A 225 0.62 7.43 43.42
C LYS A 225 -0.54 6.55 42.95
N GLU A 226 -1.74 7.12 42.95
CA GLU A 226 -2.91 6.52 42.28
C GLU A 226 -2.98 6.96 40.81
N VAL A 227 -2.62 8.22 40.54
CA VAL A 227 -2.64 8.86 39.22
C VAL A 227 -1.32 9.60 39.00
N VAL A 228 -0.80 9.50 37.79
CA VAL A 228 0.42 10.17 37.32
C VAL A 228 0.04 11.21 36.28
N THR A 229 0.51 12.45 36.44
CA THR A 229 0.27 13.51 35.46
C THR A 229 1.50 13.67 34.56
N CYS A 230 1.41 13.20 33.33
CA CYS A 230 2.46 13.31 32.34
C CYS A 230 2.37 14.63 31.57
N TYR A 231 3.51 15.25 31.29
CA TYR A 231 3.63 16.42 30.42
C TYR A 231 4.65 16.13 29.32
N LEU A 232 4.20 16.17 28.07
CA LEU A 232 5.01 15.86 26.89
C LEU A 232 5.21 17.13 26.06
N ALA A 233 6.47 17.54 25.85
CA ALA A 233 6.81 18.61 24.93
C ALA A 233 6.73 18.10 23.48
N VAL A 234 5.96 18.77 22.62
CA VAL A 234 5.79 18.42 21.22
C VAL A 234 5.86 19.65 20.32
N LEU A 235 6.16 19.45 19.05
CA LEU A 235 6.03 20.47 18.02
C LEU A 235 4.56 20.89 17.88
N PRO A 236 4.32 22.17 17.55
CA PRO A 236 3.02 22.60 17.06
C PRO A 236 2.60 21.77 15.84
N THR A 237 1.31 21.43 15.75
CA THR A 237 0.75 20.62 14.64
C THR A 237 -0.59 21.19 14.20
N SER A 238 -1.07 20.78 13.03
CA SER A 238 -2.36 21.24 12.52
C SER A 238 -3.55 20.59 13.23
N GLU A 239 -4.76 21.07 12.94
CA GLU A 239 -6.00 20.49 13.43
C GLU A 239 -6.32 19.10 12.86
N ASP A 240 -5.63 18.70 11.79
CA ASP A 240 -5.78 17.35 11.21
C ASP A 240 -4.95 16.31 11.95
N ASN A 241 -4.11 16.74 12.90
CA ASN A 241 -3.28 15.82 13.65
C ASN A 241 -4.10 14.91 14.57
N VAL A 242 -3.67 13.66 14.68
CA VAL A 242 -4.21 12.61 15.55
C VAL A 242 -3.02 11.98 16.26
N ILE A 243 -3.07 11.94 17.58
CA ILE A 243 -2.04 11.41 18.45
C ILE A 243 -2.58 10.18 19.18
N THR A 244 -1.82 9.10 19.16
CA THR A 244 -2.16 7.83 19.82
C THR A 244 -1.08 7.48 20.84
N PHE A 245 -1.50 7.16 22.06
CA PHE A 245 -0.64 6.78 23.17
C PHE A 245 -0.72 5.28 23.39
N PHE A 246 0.44 4.64 23.51
CA PHE A 246 0.62 3.21 23.73
C PHE A 246 1.37 2.98 25.02
N LEU A 247 1.08 1.88 25.72
CA LEU A 247 1.95 1.43 26.82
C LEU A 247 3.24 0.89 26.24
N PHE A 248 4.37 1.43 26.68
CA PHE A 248 5.69 0.88 26.40
C PHE A 248 6.06 -0.12 27.50
N LYS A 249 6.03 -1.41 27.17
CA LYS A 249 6.20 -2.50 28.13
C LYS A 249 7.68 -2.81 28.44
N ASN A 250 7.90 -3.48 29.57
CA ASN A 250 9.23 -3.91 30.02
C ASN A 250 9.94 -4.87 29.05
N ASP A 251 9.19 -5.58 28.22
CA ASP A 251 9.70 -6.47 27.17
C ASP A 251 10.08 -5.72 25.86
N GLY A 252 9.87 -4.40 25.81
CA GLY A 252 10.17 -3.56 24.66
C GLY A 252 9.00 -3.34 23.69
N THR A 253 7.83 -3.91 23.97
CA THR A 253 6.66 -3.84 23.09
C THR A 253 5.83 -2.56 23.32
N ALA A 254 5.12 -2.11 22.29
CA ALA A 254 4.29 -0.91 22.32
C ALA A 254 3.03 -1.06 21.46
N ASP A 255 2.27 -2.13 21.71
CA ASP A 255 1.13 -2.57 20.89
C ASP A 255 -0.24 -2.26 21.50
N GLN A 256 -0.28 -1.91 22.78
CA GLN A 256 -1.51 -1.64 23.53
C GLN A 256 -1.79 -0.13 23.55
N ALA A 257 -2.66 0.33 22.65
CA ALA A 257 -3.14 1.71 22.67
C ALA A 257 -3.98 1.94 23.93
N ILE A 258 -3.79 3.09 24.57
CA ILE A 258 -4.55 3.51 25.75
C ILE A 258 -5.37 4.78 25.51
N LEU A 259 -5.02 5.56 24.50
CA LEU A 259 -5.66 6.84 24.22
C LEU A 259 -5.41 7.25 22.77
N GLU A 260 -6.43 7.76 22.08
CA GLU A 260 -6.28 8.42 20.78
C GLU A 260 -6.98 9.77 20.81
N ARG A 261 -6.32 10.84 20.36
CA ARG A 261 -6.85 12.21 20.40
C ARG A 261 -6.59 12.93 19.09
N LYS A 262 -7.65 13.50 18.53
CA LYS A 262 -7.54 14.51 17.48
C LYS A 262 -7.12 15.85 18.09
N ALA A 263 -6.27 16.59 17.40
CA ALA A 263 -5.94 17.96 17.74
C ALA A 263 -7.21 18.85 17.73
N PRO A 264 -7.27 19.88 18.58
CA PRO A 264 -8.40 20.81 18.60
C PRO A 264 -8.44 21.68 17.33
N GLU A 265 -9.53 22.41 17.14
CA GLU A 265 -9.65 23.40 16.06
C GLU A 265 -8.49 24.41 16.13
N GLY A 266 -7.81 24.63 15.01
CA GLY A 266 -6.59 25.43 14.94
C GLY A 266 -5.28 24.71 15.35
N GLY A 267 -5.36 23.46 15.80
CA GLY A 267 -4.20 22.61 16.07
C GLY A 267 -3.54 22.84 17.43
N PHE A 268 -2.40 22.17 17.64
CA PHE A 268 -1.56 22.36 18.83
C PHE A 268 -0.65 23.58 18.63
N LEU A 269 -0.80 24.60 19.49
CA LEU A 269 -0.15 25.91 19.34
C LEU A 269 1.03 26.12 20.31
N PRO A 270 2.13 26.79 19.87
CA PRO A 270 3.28 27.07 20.71
C PRO A 270 2.92 27.75 22.04
N GLY A 271 3.50 27.27 23.14
CA GLY A 271 3.29 27.80 24.49
C GLY A 271 2.00 27.33 25.16
N HIS A 272 1.11 26.61 24.47
CA HIS A 272 -0.10 26.10 25.10
C HIS A 272 0.13 24.74 25.79
N VAL A 273 -0.68 24.49 26.82
CA VAL A 273 -0.85 23.16 27.41
C VAL A 273 -2.23 22.64 27.03
N TYR A 274 -2.30 21.46 26.42
CA TYR A 274 -3.54 20.79 26.08
C TYR A 274 -3.74 19.60 27.01
N ASP A 275 -4.79 19.66 27.83
CA ASP A 275 -5.20 18.52 28.65
C ASP A 275 -5.91 17.50 27.76
N LEU A 276 -5.22 16.40 27.50
CA LEU A 276 -5.72 15.27 26.71
C LEU A 276 -6.32 14.19 27.61
N THR A 277 -6.27 14.38 28.92
CA THR A 277 -6.89 13.50 29.91
C THR A 277 -8.37 13.40 29.63
N VAL A 278 -8.88 12.18 29.74
CA VAL A 278 -10.31 11.91 29.75
C VAL A 278 -10.71 11.15 31.00
N ASP A 279 -12.02 11.08 31.22
CA ASP A 279 -12.56 10.34 32.34
C ASP A 279 -12.25 8.82 32.21
N GLU A 280 -12.40 8.12 33.33
CA GLU A 280 -12.11 6.70 33.44
C GLU A 280 -12.92 5.83 32.47
N MET A 281 -14.11 6.27 32.06
CA MET A 281 -14.96 5.49 31.16
C MET A 281 -14.37 5.41 29.76
N GLU A 282 -13.80 6.49 29.24
CA GLU A 282 -13.18 6.47 27.91
C GLU A 282 -11.92 5.60 27.86
N PHE A 283 -11.14 5.56 28.94
CA PHE A 283 -10.00 4.65 29.04
C PHE A 283 -10.46 3.18 29.05
N GLU A 284 -11.50 2.87 29.85
CA GLU A 284 -12.11 1.55 29.86
C GLU A 284 -12.64 1.16 28.47
N ASP A 285 -13.22 2.10 27.72
CA ASP A 285 -13.74 1.85 26.38
C ASP A 285 -12.65 1.40 25.38
N VAL A 286 -11.47 2.03 25.37
CA VAL A 286 -10.35 1.63 24.49
C VAL A 286 -9.87 0.21 24.82
N MET A 287 -9.72 -0.08 26.11
CA MET A 287 -9.34 -1.42 26.56
C MET A 287 -10.41 -2.47 26.24
N MET A 288 -11.68 -2.11 26.38
CA MET A 288 -12.81 -2.97 26.05
C MET A 288 -12.91 -3.24 24.55
N VAL A 289 -12.52 -2.30 23.68
CA VAL A 289 -12.41 -2.55 22.23
C VAL A 289 -11.36 -3.62 21.94
N GLN A 290 -10.14 -3.46 22.47
CA GLN A 290 -9.06 -4.46 22.27
C GLN A 290 -9.45 -5.84 22.81
N GLN A 291 -10.10 -5.87 23.98
CA GLN A 291 -10.59 -7.11 24.56
C GLN A 291 -11.69 -7.75 23.71
N ARG A 292 -12.60 -6.96 23.12
CA ARG A 292 -13.63 -7.45 22.19
C ARG A 292 -13.03 -8.00 20.90
N GLU A 293 -12.01 -7.35 20.34
CA GLU A 293 -11.31 -7.84 19.15
C GLU A 293 -10.55 -9.15 19.45
N LYS A 294 -9.82 -9.22 20.57
CA LYS A 294 -9.18 -10.47 21.03
C LYS A 294 -10.22 -11.57 21.25
N GLN A 295 -11.35 -11.26 21.88
CA GLN A 295 -12.42 -12.23 22.10
C GLN A 295 -13.05 -12.70 20.78
N ALA A 296 -13.22 -11.82 19.79
CA ALA A 296 -13.72 -12.20 18.46
C ALA A 296 -12.80 -13.21 17.76
N LEU A 297 -11.48 -13.05 17.90
CA LEU A 297 -10.51 -14.02 17.39
C LEU A 297 -10.61 -15.35 18.16
N ILE A 298 -10.70 -15.32 19.49
CA ILE A 298 -10.90 -16.54 20.29
C ILE A 298 -12.22 -17.25 19.92
N ASP A 299 -13.29 -16.51 19.68
CA ASP A 299 -14.57 -17.06 19.24
C ASP A 299 -14.45 -17.69 17.85
N LEU A 300 -13.69 -17.09 16.93
CA LEU A 300 -13.39 -17.68 15.62
C LEU A 300 -12.63 -19.00 15.78
N TYR A 301 -11.61 -19.01 16.63
CA TYR A 301 -10.85 -20.22 16.96
C TYR A 301 -11.78 -21.33 17.46
N ASN A 302 -12.60 -21.04 18.46
CA ASN A 302 -13.51 -22.03 19.05
C ASN A 302 -14.62 -22.47 18.08
N ALA A 303 -15.18 -21.55 17.30
CA ALA A 303 -16.28 -21.83 16.38
C ALA A 303 -15.85 -22.63 15.14
N THR A 304 -14.56 -22.63 14.83
CA THR A 304 -14.04 -23.23 13.59
C THR A 304 -13.00 -24.33 13.82
N ASP A 305 -13.05 -24.99 15.00
CA ASP A 305 -12.23 -26.14 15.38
C ASP A 305 -10.72 -25.82 15.42
N GLY A 306 -10.38 -24.73 16.10
CA GLY A 306 -9.03 -24.16 16.25
C GLY A 306 -7.92 -25.14 16.59
N ASP A 307 -8.21 -26.09 17.47
CA ASP A 307 -7.23 -27.11 17.92
C ASP A 307 -6.78 -28.04 16.77
N ASN A 308 -7.51 -28.08 15.66
CA ASN A 308 -7.22 -28.91 14.48
C ASN A 308 -6.84 -28.08 13.23
N TRP A 309 -6.61 -26.78 13.36
CA TRP A 309 -6.07 -25.97 12.28
C TRP A 309 -4.65 -26.42 11.91
N ILE A 310 -4.23 -26.16 10.66
CA ILE A 310 -2.87 -26.51 10.19
C ILE A 310 -1.81 -25.71 10.94
N ASN A 311 -2.06 -24.41 11.11
CA ASN A 311 -1.25 -23.51 11.91
C ASN A 311 -2.14 -22.68 12.85
N HIS A 312 -1.95 -22.90 14.14
CA HIS A 312 -2.63 -22.19 15.21
C HIS A 312 -1.61 -21.59 16.21
N GLU A 313 -0.42 -21.23 15.73
CA GLU A 313 0.64 -20.70 16.58
C GLU A 313 0.17 -19.48 17.38
N ASN A 314 0.38 -19.53 18.69
CA ASN A 314 0.00 -18.53 19.70
C ASN A 314 -1.50 -18.24 19.88
N TRP A 315 -2.39 -18.82 19.08
CA TRP A 315 -3.84 -18.66 19.26
C TRP A 315 -4.28 -19.11 20.64
N CYS A 316 -5.20 -18.34 21.26
CA CYS A 316 -5.71 -18.56 22.61
C CYS A 316 -4.64 -18.56 23.73
N SER A 317 -3.44 -18.02 23.47
CA SER A 317 -2.39 -17.87 24.47
C SER A 317 -2.35 -16.45 25.08
N ASP A 318 -1.46 -16.28 26.06
CA ASP A 318 -1.16 -14.98 26.68
C ASP A 318 -0.24 -14.10 25.81
N LYS A 319 0.17 -14.57 24.63
CA LYS A 319 1.00 -13.80 23.72
C LYS A 319 0.24 -12.62 23.09
N PRO A 320 0.96 -11.53 22.74
CA PRO A 320 0.40 -10.42 21.98
C PRO A 320 -0.25 -10.86 20.67
N LEU A 321 -1.29 -10.16 20.22
CA LEU A 321 -2.05 -10.53 19.02
C LEU A 321 -1.21 -10.50 17.73
N TYR A 322 -0.20 -9.64 17.64
CA TYR A 322 0.70 -9.61 16.48
C TYR A 322 1.61 -10.86 16.39
N GLU A 323 1.72 -11.65 17.46
CA GLU A 323 2.40 -12.96 17.43
C GLU A 323 1.45 -14.09 17.03
N TRP A 324 0.13 -13.86 16.97
CA TRP A 324 -0.83 -14.89 16.58
C TRP A 324 -0.73 -15.12 15.07
N TYR A 325 -0.62 -16.39 14.68
CA TYR A 325 -0.47 -16.72 13.27
C TYR A 325 -1.61 -16.13 12.43
N GLY A 326 -1.25 -15.42 11.36
CA GLY A 326 -2.21 -14.83 10.43
C GLY A 326 -2.89 -13.55 10.93
N VAL A 327 -2.51 -13.00 12.09
CA VAL A 327 -3.08 -11.75 12.61
C VAL A 327 -2.06 -10.62 12.45
N GLU A 328 -2.40 -9.60 11.67
CA GLU A 328 -1.69 -8.32 11.76
C GLU A 328 -2.42 -7.39 12.72
N TYR A 329 -1.67 -6.93 13.71
CA TYR A 329 -2.17 -6.08 14.77
C TYR A 329 -1.23 -4.88 14.90
N TRP A 330 -1.73 -3.69 14.63
CA TRP A 330 -0.97 -2.45 14.75
C TRP A 330 -1.88 -1.30 15.18
N ASP A 331 -1.28 -0.34 15.88
CA ASP A 331 -1.97 0.76 16.55
C ASP A 331 -3.14 0.30 17.45
N GLY A 332 -2.92 -0.80 18.18
CA GLY A 332 -3.89 -1.31 19.16
C GLY A 332 -5.15 -1.92 18.55
N ARG A 333 -5.14 -2.28 17.26
CA ARG A 333 -6.30 -2.81 16.54
C ARG A 333 -5.90 -3.93 15.60
N VAL A 334 -6.80 -4.89 15.41
CA VAL A 334 -6.66 -5.93 14.36
C VAL A 334 -6.91 -5.30 13.00
N ARG A 335 -5.99 -5.54 12.06
CA ARG A 335 -5.95 -4.85 10.77
C ARG A 335 -6.05 -5.81 9.60
N SER A 336 -5.41 -6.98 9.73
CA SER A 336 -5.48 -8.04 8.74
C SER A 336 -5.64 -9.39 9.42
N LEU A 337 -6.43 -10.27 8.80
CA LEU A 337 -6.61 -11.65 9.20
C LEU A 337 -6.42 -12.56 7.99
N SER A 338 -5.35 -13.35 7.96
CA SER A 338 -4.99 -14.26 6.88
C SER A 338 -4.85 -15.69 7.40
N LEU A 339 -5.91 -16.48 7.23
CA LEU A 339 -6.00 -17.89 7.62
C LEU A 339 -6.43 -18.76 6.43
N SER A 340 -6.03 -18.39 5.21
CA SER A 340 -6.35 -19.14 4.00
C SER A 340 -5.81 -20.56 4.08
N GLU A 341 -6.61 -21.54 3.61
CA GLU A 341 -6.23 -22.96 3.56
C GLU A 341 -5.75 -23.54 4.90
N ASN A 342 -6.17 -22.96 6.03
CA ASN A 342 -5.69 -23.33 7.36
C ASN A 342 -6.53 -24.43 8.04
N GLY A 343 -7.51 -25.01 7.34
CA GLY A 343 -8.32 -26.13 7.79
C GLY A 343 -9.49 -25.76 8.70
N LEU A 344 -9.86 -24.48 8.80
CA LEU A 344 -11.01 -24.01 9.59
C LEU A 344 -12.28 -24.74 9.14
N THR A 345 -13.07 -25.26 10.09
CA THR A 345 -14.32 -25.98 9.79
C THR A 345 -15.43 -25.59 10.77
N GLY A 346 -16.62 -25.29 10.26
CA GLY A 346 -17.74 -24.83 11.09
C GLY A 346 -18.38 -23.56 10.55
N ASN A 347 -18.96 -22.75 11.43
CA ASN A 347 -19.67 -21.51 11.08
C ASN A 347 -18.85 -20.28 11.52
N LEU A 348 -19.05 -19.14 10.85
CA LEU A 348 -18.48 -17.87 11.31
C LEU A 348 -19.23 -17.36 12.56
N PRO A 349 -18.52 -16.93 13.62
CA PRO A 349 -19.15 -16.35 14.80
C PRO A 349 -19.54 -14.88 14.56
N ALA A 350 -20.68 -14.45 15.10
CA ALA A 350 -21.16 -13.07 14.97
C ALA A 350 -20.17 -12.03 15.55
N SER A 351 -19.40 -12.42 16.56
CA SER A 351 -18.39 -11.55 17.19
C SER A 351 -17.27 -11.12 16.24
N LEU A 352 -17.08 -11.78 15.10
CA LEU A 352 -16.12 -11.34 14.08
C LEU A 352 -16.45 -9.94 13.52
N ALA A 353 -17.71 -9.48 13.66
CA ALA A 353 -18.11 -8.12 13.35
C ALA A 353 -17.38 -7.05 14.20
N ASN A 354 -16.84 -7.42 15.38
CA ASN A 354 -16.12 -6.51 16.27
C ASN A 354 -14.74 -6.08 15.74
N LEU A 355 -14.22 -6.72 14.67
CA LEU A 355 -12.96 -6.34 14.03
C LEU A 355 -13.14 -5.10 13.12
N GLU A 356 -13.59 -3.99 13.68
CA GLU A 356 -14.06 -2.81 12.93
C GLU A 356 -12.99 -2.12 12.05
N ASN A 357 -11.72 -2.36 12.36
CA ASN A 357 -10.57 -1.75 11.68
C ASN A 357 -9.89 -2.67 10.66
N LEU A 358 -10.49 -3.81 10.39
CA LEU A 358 -10.00 -4.78 9.43
C LEU A 358 -10.07 -4.21 8.01
N ASN A 359 -8.95 -4.21 7.29
CA ASN A 359 -8.86 -3.77 5.91
C ASN A 359 -8.49 -4.91 4.94
N TYR A 360 -8.14 -6.08 5.47
CA TYR A 360 -7.89 -7.28 4.69
C TYR A 360 -8.34 -8.52 5.47
N MET A 361 -9.05 -9.41 4.78
CA MET A 361 -9.40 -10.73 5.31
C MET A 361 -9.19 -11.77 4.24
N ASN A 362 -8.54 -12.88 4.60
CA ASN A 362 -8.46 -14.06 3.76
C ASN A 362 -8.67 -15.33 4.59
N LEU A 363 -9.88 -15.87 4.50
CA LEU A 363 -10.31 -17.18 5.02
C LEU A 363 -10.61 -18.16 3.87
N THR A 364 -10.13 -17.89 2.65
CA THR A 364 -10.42 -18.74 1.48
C THR A 364 -9.77 -20.12 1.60
N GLY A 365 -10.33 -21.13 0.95
CA GLY A 365 -9.77 -22.49 0.92
C GLY A 365 -9.91 -23.27 2.22
N ASN A 366 -10.77 -22.81 3.14
CA ASN A 366 -11.15 -23.54 4.34
C ASN A 366 -12.41 -24.40 4.11
N ARG A 367 -12.98 -24.94 5.18
CA ARG A 367 -14.20 -25.76 5.22
C ARG A 367 -15.32 -25.06 5.99
N LEU A 368 -15.44 -23.75 5.81
CA LEU A 368 -16.48 -22.95 6.47
C LEU A 368 -17.83 -23.12 5.77
N SER A 369 -18.89 -23.19 6.55
CA SER A 369 -20.25 -23.37 6.02
C SER A 369 -21.30 -22.66 6.87
N GLY A 370 -22.54 -22.70 6.43
CA GLY A 370 -23.67 -22.16 7.17
C GLY A 370 -23.94 -20.68 6.87
N ASN A 371 -24.87 -20.09 7.63
CA ASN A 371 -25.26 -18.71 7.42
C ASN A 371 -24.19 -17.75 7.94
N VAL A 372 -23.86 -16.72 7.16
CA VAL A 372 -23.07 -15.58 7.65
C VAL A 372 -23.96 -14.78 8.61
N PRO A 373 -23.52 -14.52 9.86
CA PRO A 373 -24.29 -13.73 10.82
C PRO A 373 -24.63 -12.32 10.31
N ASP A 374 -25.83 -11.82 10.67
CA ASP A 374 -26.30 -10.48 10.28
C ASP A 374 -25.36 -9.38 10.79
N GLU A 375 -24.71 -9.59 11.93
CA GLU A 375 -23.71 -8.67 12.50
C GLU A 375 -22.50 -8.51 11.57
N ILE A 376 -22.05 -9.60 10.93
CA ILE A 376 -20.96 -9.54 9.95
C ILE A 376 -21.42 -8.77 8.71
N LEU A 377 -22.62 -9.07 8.19
CA LEU A 377 -23.18 -8.38 7.02
C LEU A 377 -23.34 -6.88 7.24
N ALA A 378 -23.61 -6.46 8.48
CA ALA A 378 -23.73 -5.06 8.88
C ALA A 378 -22.38 -4.39 9.25
N SER A 379 -21.29 -5.16 9.37
CA SER A 379 -20.00 -4.65 9.82
C SER A 379 -19.35 -3.70 8.79
N LYS A 380 -18.49 -2.80 9.28
CA LYS A 380 -17.77 -1.84 8.42
C LYS A 380 -16.88 -2.56 7.42
N TRP A 381 -16.11 -3.55 7.87
CA TRP A 381 -15.18 -4.27 7.00
C TRP A 381 -15.90 -5.11 5.94
N TRP A 382 -17.09 -5.66 6.20
CA TRP A 382 -17.85 -6.35 5.15
C TRP A 382 -18.21 -5.40 4.01
N ASN A 383 -18.58 -4.16 4.34
CA ASN A 383 -18.94 -3.13 3.36
C ASN A 383 -17.73 -2.51 2.66
N GLU A 384 -16.56 -2.46 3.31
CA GLU A 384 -15.33 -1.85 2.76
C GLU A 384 -14.41 -2.86 2.06
N VAL A 385 -14.15 -4.01 2.68
CA VAL A 385 -13.26 -5.09 2.17
C VAL A 385 -14.03 -6.06 1.27
N GLY A 386 -15.33 -6.22 1.49
CA GLY A 386 -16.17 -7.17 0.77
C GLY A 386 -16.08 -8.61 1.31
N PHE A 387 -16.75 -9.52 0.61
CA PHE A 387 -16.88 -10.93 1.00
C PHE A 387 -15.93 -11.88 0.25
N GLY A 388 -15.20 -11.38 -0.75
CA GLY A 388 -14.33 -12.21 -1.61
C GLY A 388 -13.26 -12.97 -0.83
N GLY A 389 -12.78 -12.37 0.27
CA GLY A 389 -11.81 -12.97 1.18
C GLY A 389 -12.32 -14.15 2.00
N ILE A 390 -13.64 -14.41 2.06
CA ILE A 390 -14.20 -15.52 2.86
C ILE A 390 -15.11 -16.45 2.08
N LEU A 391 -15.61 -16.00 0.93
CA LEU A 391 -16.64 -16.70 0.17
C LEU A 391 -16.18 -18.08 -0.33
N PHE A 392 -14.94 -18.15 -0.83
CA PHE A 392 -14.48 -19.32 -1.54
C PHE A 392 -13.98 -20.38 -0.54
N GLN A 393 -14.69 -21.50 -0.43
CA GLN A 393 -14.41 -22.63 0.48
C GLN A 393 -14.21 -23.93 -0.31
N GLN A 394 -13.59 -24.94 0.30
CA GLN A 394 -13.36 -26.27 -0.30
C GLN A 394 -14.68 -26.94 -0.72
N GLU A 395 -14.59 -27.92 -1.63
CA GLU A 395 -15.76 -28.61 -2.18
C GLU A 395 -16.69 -29.15 -1.07
N GLY A 396 -17.98 -28.87 -1.21
CA GLY A 396 -19.01 -29.26 -0.24
C GLY A 396 -19.24 -28.27 0.91
N TYR A 397 -18.41 -27.24 1.04
CA TYR A 397 -18.53 -26.20 2.07
C TYR A 397 -18.94 -24.87 1.45
N LYS A 398 -19.90 -24.19 2.07
CA LYS A 398 -20.51 -22.98 1.51
C LYS A 398 -21.08 -22.08 2.59
N LEU A 399 -20.71 -20.81 2.53
CA LEU A 399 -21.33 -19.75 3.31
C LEU A 399 -22.60 -19.24 2.61
N ILE A 400 -23.63 -18.97 3.39
CA ILE A 400 -24.95 -18.55 2.90
C ILE A 400 -25.23 -17.14 3.42
N PHE A 401 -25.54 -16.22 2.51
CA PHE A 401 -25.94 -14.85 2.82
C PHE A 401 -26.82 -14.29 1.69
N PRO A 402 -27.57 -13.20 1.92
CA PRO A 402 -28.37 -12.57 0.89
C PRO A 402 -27.48 -12.09 -0.27
N THR A 403 -27.80 -12.55 -1.47
CA THR A 403 -27.13 -12.13 -2.71
C THR A 403 -28.15 -11.52 -3.66
N TYR A 404 -27.68 -10.66 -4.55
CA TYR A 404 -28.52 -10.12 -5.61
C TYR A 404 -28.82 -11.19 -6.65
N GLU A 405 -30.09 -11.31 -7.06
CA GLU A 405 -30.49 -12.14 -8.21
C GLU A 405 -31.06 -11.25 -9.32
N SER A 406 -30.57 -11.44 -10.54
CA SER A 406 -31.07 -10.75 -11.73
C SER A 406 -32.57 -11.01 -11.95
N THR A 407 -33.28 -9.98 -12.38
CA THR A 407 -34.73 -10.03 -12.63
C THR A 407 -35.10 -9.69 -14.07
N ASP A 408 -34.22 -9.01 -14.82
CA ASP A 408 -34.42 -8.63 -16.22
C ASP A 408 -33.44 -9.35 -17.16
N TYR A 409 -33.95 -10.28 -17.95
CA TYR A 409 -33.18 -11.03 -18.96
C TYR A 409 -33.41 -10.51 -20.39
N SER A 410 -34.03 -9.34 -20.56
CA SER A 410 -34.37 -8.81 -21.88
C SER A 410 -33.14 -8.53 -22.77
N MET A 411 -31.99 -8.27 -22.17
CA MET A 411 -30.72 -8.06 -22.85
C MET A 411 -29.95 -9.36 -23.13
N ASP A 412 -30.38 -10.50 -22.58
CA ASP A 412 -29.66 -11.76 -22.71
C ASP A 412 -29.58 -12.23 -24.19
N GLY A 413 -28.36 -12.54 -24.63
CA GLY A 413 -28.05 -12.90 -26.02
C GLY A 413 -28.04 -11.73 -27.00
N SER A 414 -28.30 -10.49 -26.57
CA SER A 414 -28.17 -9.32 -27.45
C SER A 414 -26.69 -9.04 -27.78
N VAL A 415 -26.44 -8.63 -29.01
CA VAL A 415 -25.09 -8.46 -29.54
C VAL A 415 -24.81 -6.97 -29.81
N VAL A 416 -23.58 -6.55 -29.53
CA VAL A 416 -23.06 -5.22 -29.81
C VAL A 416 -21.79 -5.35 -30.63
N THR A 417 -21.75 -4.74 -31.81
CA THR A 417 -20.52 -4.62 -32.60
C THR A 417 -19.62 -3.54 -32.00
N LEU A 418 -18.44 -3.94 -31.52
CA LEU A 418 -17.42 -3.01 -31.01
C LEU A 418 -16.48 -2.54 -32.12
N GLN A 419 -16.17 -3.41 -33.07
CA GLN A 419 -15.31 -3.11 -34.21
C GLN A 419 -15.73 -3.92 -35.42
N THR A 420 -15.61 -3.31 -36.60
CA THR A 420 -15.68 -4.01 -37.89
C THR A 420 -14.32 -3.93 -38.57
N HIS A 421 -13.89 -5.04 -39.15
CA HIS A 421 -12.65 -5.12 -39.91
C HIS A 421 -12.66 -4.14 -41.11
N THR A 422 -11.48 -3.74 -41.53
CA THR A 422 -11.27 -3.02 -42.80
C THR A 422 -10.36 -3.78 -43.77
N VAL A 423 -9.80 -4.92 -43.34
CA VAL A 423 -8.92 -5.77 -44.14
C VAL A 423 -9.30 -7.24 -44.02
N GLY A 424 -9.19 -7.98 -45.13
CA GLY A 424 -9.48 -9.41 -45.19
C GLY A 424 -10.97 -9.74 -45.01
N ASP A 425 -11.25 -10.97 -44.58
CA ASP A 425 -12.60 -11.51 -44.41
C ASP A 425 -13.23 -11.24 -43.02
N GLY A 426 -12.52 -10.54 -42.14
CA GLY A 426 -12.94 -10.25 -40.77
C GLY A 426 -12.80 -11.46 -39.85
N LEU A 427 -11.68 -11.57 -39.14
CA LEU A 427 -11.48 -12.55 -38.08
C LEU A 427 -12.43 -12.27 -36.91
N LYS A 428 -13.09 -13.28 -36.37
CA LYS A 428 -14.19 -13.09 -35.41
C LYS A 428 -13.68 -13.22 -33.98
N LEU A 429 -13.69 -12.12 -33.23
CA LEU A 429 -13.47 -12.08 -31.79
C LEU A 429 -14.80 -11.80 -31.08
N VAL A 430 -15.22 -12.67 -30.17
CA VAL A 430 -16.48 -12.50 -29.43
C VAL A 430 -16.21 -12.47 -27.93
N ILE A 431 -16.66 -11.42 -27.26
CA ILE A 431 -16.47 -11.19 -25.84
C ILE A 431 -17.80 -11.46 -25.12
N PHE A 432 -17.74 -12.33 -24.12
CA PHE A 432 -18.82 -12.70 -23.21
C PHE A 432 -18.44 -12.27 -21.78
N GLY A 433 -19.43 -12.24 -20.89
CA GLY A 433 -19.22 -12.01 -19.46
C GLY A 433 -19.95 -13.06 -18.63
N ASP A 434 -19.30 -13.56 -17.59
CA ASP A 434 -19.92 -14.35 -16.53
C ASP A 434 -19.89 -13.61 -15.20
N ALA A 435 -20.89 -13.85 -14.34
CA ALA A 435 -21.13 -13.09 -13.12
C ALA A 435 -21.41 -11.58 -13.36
N TYR A 436 -21.90 -11.23 -14.55
CA TYR A 436 -22.50 -9.93 -14.84
C TYR A 436 -24.02 -10.05 -14.78
N SER A 437 -24.63 -9.39 -13.81
CA SER A 437 -26.07 -9.36 -13.63
C SER A 437 -26.75 -8.38 -14.59
N ASP A 438 -28.09 -8.40 -14.60
CA ASP A 438 -28.91 -7.45 -15.34
C ASP A 438 -28.58 -5.97 -15.01
N ARG A 439 -28.31 -5.65 -13.74
CA ARG A 439 -27.91 -4.30 -13.32
C ARG A 439 -26.52 -3.89 -13.81
N LEU A 440 -25.55 -4.81 -13.81
CA LEU A 440 -24.17 -4.55 -14.29
C LEU A 440 -24.10 -4.44 -15.82
N ILE A 441 -25.07 -5.04 -16.52
CA ILE A 441 -25.26 -4.84 -17.95
C ILE A 441 -25.94 -3.48 -18.21
N ALA A 442 -26.99 -3.16 -17.45
CA ALA A 442 -27.76 -1.92 -17.62
C ALA A 442 -26.97 -0.64 -17.30
N ASP A 443 -26.09 -0.67 -16.30
CA ASP A 443 -25.27 0.48 -15.92
C ASP A 443 -24.01 0.66 -16.80
N GLY A 444 -23.73 -0.29 -17.68
CA GLY A 444 -22.61 -0.26 -18.61
C GLY A 444 -21.29 -0.82 -18.05
N THR A 445 -21.27 -1.39 -16.84
CA THR A 445 -20.08 -2.01 -16.25
C THR A 445 -19.53 -3.12 -17.15
N TYR A 446 -20.38 -4.06 -17.56
CA TYR A 446 -19.96 -5.14 -18.47
C TYR A 446 -19.39 -4.59 -19.79
N ARG A 447 -20.03 -3.56 -20.36
CA ARG A 447 -19.55 -2.95 -21.60
C ARG A 447 -18.16 -2.34 -21.45
N SER A 448 -17.93 -1.59 -20.37
CA SER A 448 -16.61 -1.03 -20.06
C SER A 448 -15.54 -2.12 -19.95
N HIS A 449 -15.87 -3.24 -19.31
CA HIS A 449 -14.96 -4.36 -19.14
C HIS A 449 -14.67 -5.08 -20.47
N ALA A 450 -15.69 -5.26 -21.31
CA ALA A 450 -15.52 -5.83 -22.64
C ALA A 450 -14.66 -4.95 -23.56
N GLU A 451 -14.82 -3.62 -23.51
CA GLU A 451 -13.98 -2.68 -24.26
C GLU A 451 -12.52 -2.71 -23.76
N GLN A 452 -12.29 -2.89 -22.45
CA GLN A 452 -10.95 -3.09 -21.90
C GLN A 452 -10.33 -4.42 -22.36
N ALA A 453 -11.10 -5.50 -22.38
CA ALA A 453 -10.64 -6.80 -22.87
C ALA A 453 -10.29 -6.76 -24.36
N MET A 454 -11.08 -6.06 -25.18
CA MET A 454 -10.75 -5.79 -26.58
C MET A 454 -9.42 -5.04 -26.69
N LYS A 455 -9.22 -3.97 -25.90
CA LYS A 455 -7.97 -3.20 -25.89
C LYS A 455 -6.77 -4.06 -25.50
N ALA A 456 -6.93 -4.91 -24.48
CA ALA A 456 -5.91 -5.86 -24.03
C ALA A 456 -5.54 -6.86 -25.13
N PHE A 457 -6.52 -7.44 -25.83
CA PHE A 457 -6.26 -8.38 -26.93
C PHE A 457 -5.37 -7.77 -28.02
N PHE A 458 -5.57 -6.48 -28.34
CA PHE A 458 -4.80 -5.75 -29.35
C PHE A 458 -3.60 -4.96 -28.79
N SER A 459 -3.22 -5.13 -27.53
CA SER A 459 -2.06 -4.42 -26.96
C SER A 459 -0.72 -5.12 -27.21
N GLU A 460 -0.74 -6.38 -27.67
CA GLU A 460 0.44 -7.19 -27.92
C GLU A 460 0.59 -7.56 -29.41
N GLU A 461 1.82 -7.71 -29.88
CA GLU A 461 2.09 -8.11 -31.26
C GLU A 461 1.94 -9.63 -31.42
N PRO A 462 1.41 -10.14 -32.55
CA PRO A 462 1.02 -9.41 -33.77
C PRO A 462 -0.31 -8.68 -33.75
N TYR A 463 -1.18 -8.94 -32.77
CA TYR A 463 -2.55 -8.44 -32.78
C TYR A 463 -2.63 -6.92 -32.91
N ALA A 464 -1.72 -6.18 -32.25
CA ALA A 464 -1.62 -4.74 -32.37
C ALA A 464 -1.45 -4.25 -33.83
N SER A 465 -0.56 -4.88 -34.60
CA SER A 465 -0.32 -4.52 -36.01
C SER A 465 -1.43 -4.95 -36.97
N PHE A 466 -2.28 -5.90 -36.57
CA PHE A 466 -3.30 -6.51 -37.43
C PHE A 466 -4.73 -6.34 -36.87
N GLN A 467 -4.94 -5.35 -35.99
CA GLN A 467 -6.25 -5.11 -35.38
C GLN A 467 -7.36 -4.90 -36.42
N ASP A 468 -7.03 -4.28 -37.56
CA ASP A 468 -7.95 -3.98 -38.67
C ASP A 468 -8.43 -5.23 -39.45
N TYR A 469 -7.90 -6.41 -39.13
CA TYR A 469 -8.36 -7.70 -39.66
C TYR A 469 -9.52 -8.29 -38.86
N PHE A 470 -9.87 -7.74 -37.69
CA PHE A 470 -10.83 -8.34 -36.77
C PHE A 470 -12.17 -7.62 -36.73
N ASP A 471 -13.25 -8.40 -36.76
CA ASP A 471 -14.55 -7.98 -36.22
C ASP A 471 -14.61 -8.36 -34.74
N VAL A 472 -15.03 -7.41 -33.91
CA VAL A 472 -15.15 -7.62 -32.47
C VAL A 472 -16.59 -7.41 -32.04
N TYR A 473 -17.15 -8.42 -31.38
CA TYR A 473 -18.50 -8.42 -30.87
C TYR A 473 -18.49 -8.58 -29.35
N MET A 474 -19.39 -7.89 -28.68
CA MET A 474 -19.73 -8.12 -27.29
C MET A 474 -21.13 -8.74 -27.25
N VAL A 475 -21.32 -9.79 -26.44
CA VAL A 475 -22.63 -10.41 -26.24
C VAL A 475 -23.04 -10.23 -24.79
N ASN A 476 -24.18 -9.58 -24.57
CA ASN A 476 -24.75 -9.47 -23.24
C ASN A 476 -25.26 -10.85 -22.81
N VAL A 477 -24.63 -11.42 -21.78
CA VAL A 477 -25.04 -12.68 -21.18
C VAL A 477 -25.41 -12.39 -19.72
N VAL A 478 -26.70 -12.48 -19.42
CA VAL A 478 -27.23 -12.08 -18.11
C VAL A 478 -27.04 -13.24 -17.13
N SER A 479 -26.09 -13.10 -16.20
CA SER A 479 -25.92 -14.04 -15.09
C SER A 479 -27.01 -13.86 -14.06
N ARG A 480 -27.51 -14.97 -13.48
CA ARG A 480 -28.49 -14.87 -12.40
C ARG A 480 -27.90 -14.25 -11.15
N ASN A 481 -26.63 -14.52 -10.85
CA ASN A 481 -25.91 -13.98 -9.71
C ASN A 481 -24.55 -13.42 -10.15
N GLU A 482 -23.98 -12.57 -9.30
CA GLU A 482 -22.67 -11.92 -9.49
C GLU A 482 -21.53 -12.70 -8.83
N ILE A 483 -21.83 -13.89 -8.30
CA ILE A 483 -20.89 -14.70 -7.54
C ILE A 483 -20.65 -16.03 -8.25
N LEU A 484 -19.38 -16.35 -8.52
CA LEU A 484 -19.00 -17.67 -9.04
C LEU A 484 -19.42 -18.76 -8.04
N GLY A 485 -20.06 -19.81 -8.54
CA GLY A 485 -20.68 -20.87 -7.73
C GLY A 485 -22.15 -20.62 -7.35
N GLU A 486 -22.71 -19.45 -7.68
CA GLU A 486 -24.11 -19.08 -7.39
C GLU A 486 -24.99 -18.99 -8.64
N ASN A 487 -25.01 -20.03 -9.48
CA ASN A 487 -25.81 -20.06 -10.72
C ASN A 487 -25.47 -18.89 -11.68
N THR A 488 -24.20 -18.68 -11.98
CA THR A 488 -23.79 -17.76 -13.05
C THR A 488 -24.23 -18.27 -14.43
N ALA A 489 -24.18 -17.40 -15.45
CA ALA A 489 -24.70 -17.75 -16.78
C ALA A 489 -23.98 -18.94 -17.40
N PHE A 490 -22.67 -19.08 -17.17
CA PHE A 490 -21.87 -20.21 -17.68
C PHE A 490 -21.69 -21.33 -16.66
N GLN A 491 -22.46 -21.33 -15.58
CA GLN A 491 -22.37 -22.33 -14.49
C GLN A 491 -20.96 -22.41 -13.90
N THR A 492 -20.27 -21.27 -13.83
CA THR A 492 -18.89 -21.21 -13.37
C THR A 492 -18.84 -21.32 -11.85
N SER A 493 -18.02 -22.22 -11.35
CA SER A 493 -17.73 -22.42 -9.93
C SER A 493 -16.23 -22.60 -9.72
N VAL A 494 -15.75 -22.27 -8.53
CA VAL A 494 -14.33 -22.41 -8.20
C VAL A 494 -13.94 -23.86 -7.91
N GLU A 495 -12.73 -24.27 -8.27
CA GLU A 495 -12.14 -25.59 -8.01
C GLU A 495 -10.81 -25.42 -7.27
N PHE A 496 -10.86 -25.55 -5.94
CA PHE A 496 -9.72 -25.30 -5.07
C PHE A 496 -8.56 -26.26 -5.28
N GLU A 497 -8.82 -27.56 -5.42
CA GLU A 497 -7.77 -28.59 -5.52
C GLU A 497 -6.82 -28.36 -6.71
N ARG A 498 -7.35 -27.76 -7.79
CA ARG A 498 -6.59 -27.45 -9.01
C ARG A 498 -6.24 -25.98 -9.16
N ASN A 499 -6.63 -25.15 -8.18
CA ASN A 499 -6.46 -23.70 -8.23
C ASN A 499 -7.03 -23.07 -9.53
N THR A 500 -8.23 -23.50 -9.95
CA THR A 500 -8.89 -23.07 -11.20
C THR A 500 -10.41 -22.92 -11.00
N PHE A 501 -11.18 -22.86 -12.08
CA PHE A 501 -12.63 -22.93 -12.07
C PHE A 501 -13.15 -24.06 -12.97
N VAL A 502 -14.31 -24.57 -12.61
CA VAL A 502 -15.15 -25.40 -13.47
C VAL A 502 -16.17 -24.49 -14.14
N THR A 503 -16.32 -24.61 -15.45
CA THR A 503 -17.28 -23.82 -16.24
C THR A 503 -17.90 -24.69 -17.33
N ASN A 504 -19.00 -24.23 -17.95
CA ASN A 504 -19.66 -24.93 -19.03
C ASN A 504 -19.40 -24.26 -20.38
N PRO A 505 -18.31 -24.62 -21.08
CA PRO A 505 -17.97 -23.96 -22.33
C PRO A 505 -18.91 -24.28 -23.49
N LEU A 506 -19.74 -25.32 -23.39
CA LEU A 506 -20.76 -25.60 -24.41
C LEU A 506 -21.80 -24.47 -24.47
N MET A 507 -22.04 -23.77 -23.36
CA MET A 507 -22.95 -22.62 -23.35
C MET A 507 -22.39 -21.43 -24.15
N VAL A 508 -21.07 -21.28 -24.21
CA VAL A 508 -20.41 -20.27 -25.07
C VAL A 508 -20.74 -20.56 -26.54
N ILE A 509 -20.62 -21.82 -26.95
CA ILE A 509 -20.97 -22.28 -28.29
C ILE A 509 -22.45 -22.00 -28.61
N ASP A 510 -23.35 -22.27 -27.67
CA ASP A 510 -24.78 -22.02 -27.84
C ASP A 510 -25.10 -20.53 -28.06
N TYR A 511 -24.42 -19.62 -27.36
CA TYR A 511 -24.57 -18.19 -27.63
C TYR A 511 -24.01 -17.82 -29.00
N CYS A 512 -22.83 -18.33 -29.37
CA CYS A 512 -22.26 -18.10 -30.70
C CYS A 512 -23.21 -18.53 -31.83
N TYR A 513 -23.95 -19.64 -31.70
CA TYR A 513 -24.91 -20.10 -32.70
C TYR A 513 -26.17 -19.23 -32.83
N LYS A 514 -26.51 -18.45 -31.79
CA LYS A 514 -27.69 -17.56 -31.79
C LYS A 514 -27.39 -16.19 -32.40
N MET A 515 -26.13 -15.85 -32.63
CA MET A 515 -25.72 -14.57 -33.22
C MET A 515 -26.15 -14.50 -34.69
N ALA A 516 -27.29 -13.87 -34.95
CA ALA A 516 -27.86 -13.72 -36.29
C ALA A 516 -27.07 -12.74 -37.18
N GLU A 517 -26.29 -11.85 -36.56
CA GLU A 517 -25.50 -10.80 -37.22
C GLU A 517 -24.26 -11.35 -37.92
N THR A 518 -23.97 -12.64 -37.73
CA THR A 518 -22.69 -13.20 -38.09
C THR A 518 -22.84 -14.50 -38.88
N ASN A 519 -22.74 -14.41 -40.21
CA ASN A 519 -22.70 -15.56 -41.09
C ASN A 519 -21.31 -16.23 -41.05
N TYR A 520 -20.93 -16.82 -39.91
CA TYR A 520 -19.66 -17.53 -39.71
C TYR A 520 -19.87 -19.00 -39.35
N GLN A 521 -18.80 -19.80 -39.45
CA GLN A 521 -18.72 -21.09 -38.78
C GLN A 521 -18.12 -20.87 -37.38
N THR A 522 -18.70 -21.49 -36.35
CA THR A 522 -18.21 -21.37 -34.96
C THR A 522 -16.75 -21.80 -34.82
N ALA A 523 -16.29 -22.74 -35.66
CA ALA A 523 -14.90 -23.15 -35.81
C ALA A 523 -13.89 -22.00 -36.07
N ASP A 524 -14.35 -20.86 -36.58
CA ASP A 524 -13.52 -19.69 -36.90
C ASP A 524 -13.68 -18.54 -35.88
N VAL A 525 -14.30 -18.80 -34.73
CA VAL A 525 -14.52 -17.81 -33.68
C VAL A 525 -13.52 -17.99 -32.53
N THR A 526 -12.83 -16.92 -32.18
CA THR A 526 -12.09 -16.81 -30.91
C THR A 526 -12.97 -16.10 -29.90
N THR A 527 -13.12 -16.67 -28.69
CA THR A 527 -13.93 -16.03 -27.64
C THR A 527 -13.14 -15.70 -26.39
N ILE A 528 -13.51 -14.60 -25.75
CA ILE A 528 -13.09 -14.20 -24.40
C ILE A 528 -14.32 -14.25 -23.52
N VAL A 529 -14.28 -14.96 -22.40
CA VAL A 529 -15.30 -14.94 -21.36
C VAL A 529 -14.70 -14.26 -20.15
N LEU A 530 -15.15 -13.05 -19.85
CA LEU A 530 -14.68 -12.31 -18.68
C LEU A 530 -15.38 -12.82 -17.42
N LEU A 531 -14.63 -13.31 -16.45
CA LEU A 531 -15.15 -13.74 -15.16
C LEU A 531 -15.11 -12.56 -14.18
N ASN A 532 -16.27 -12.00 -13.83
CA ASN A 532 -16.39 -10.92 -12.86
C ASN A 532 -16.22 -11.44 -11.43
N SER A 533 -14.98 -11.59 -10.99
CA SER A 533 -14.67 -12.16 -9.68
C SER A 533 -13.31 -11.71 -9.18
N SER A 534 -13.18 -11.55 -7.87
CA SER A 534 -11.91 -11.34 -7.16
C SER A 534 -11.25 -12.66 -6.73
N ALA A 535 -11.73 -13.79 -7.23
CA ALA A 535 -11.22 -15.10 -6.83
C ALA A 535 -9.76 -15.28 -7.28
N PRO A 536 -8.86 -15.81 -6.43
CA PRO A 536 -7.43 -15.91 -6.72
C PRO A 536 -7.06 -17.12 -7.61
N PHE A 537 -7.99 -17.59 -8.45
CA PHE A 537 -7.79 -18.79 -9.26
C PHE A 537 -7.16 -18.48 -10.61
N ARG A 538 -6.67 -19.51 -11.31
CA ARG A 538 -6.09 -19.35 -12.64
C ARG A 538 -7.16 -19.26 -13.72
N SER A 539 -6.91 -18.40 -14.72
CA SER A 539 -7.62 -18.41 -16.00
C SER A 539 -7.31 -19.69 -16.78
N ASN A 540 -8.13 -20.01 -17.79
CA ASN A 540 -7.88 -21.14 -18.67
C ASN A 540 -8.49 -20.93 -20.05
N CYS A 541 -8.05 -21.72 -21.03
CA CYS A 541 -8.60 -21.74 -22.36
C CYS A 541 -8.96 -23.16 -22.79
N SER A 542 -10.23 -23.37 -23.14
CA SER A 542 -10.68 -24.61 -23.78
C SER A 542 -10.56 -24.50 -25.30
N MET A 543 -10.01 -25.53 -25.95
CA MET A 543 -9.84 -25.58 -27.40
C MET A 543 -10.45 -26.86 -27.98
N TRP A 544 -11.17 -26.72 -29.09
CA TRP A 544 -11.77 -27.84 -29.83
C TRP A 544 -10.98 -28.12 -31.12
N SER A 545 -11.04 -29.37 -31.57
CA SER A 545 -10.34 -29.84 -32.77
C SER A 545 -10.85 -29.22 -34.08
N ASP A 546 -12.04 -28.63 -34.07
CA ASP A 546 -12.57 -27.88 -35.22
C ASP A 546 -12.01 -26.45 -35.33
N GLY A 547 -11.35 -25.95 -34.27
CA GLY A 547 -10.75 -24.62 -34.23
C GLY A 547 -11.44 -23.67 -33.26
N PHE A 548 -12.62 -24.01 -32.72
CA PHE A 548 -13.29 -23.18 -31.72
C PHE A 548 -12.45 -23.09 -30.43
N SER A 549 -12.53 -21.96 -29.73
CA SER A 549 -11.89 -21.78 -28.42
C SER A 549 -12.68 -20.85 -27.52
N ALA A 550 -12.67 -21.19 -26.23
CA ALA A 550 -13.21 -20.36 -25.17
C ALA A 550 -12.13 -20.08 -24.12
N ALA A 551 -11.59 -18.86 -24.13
CA ALA A 551 -10.69 -18.36 -23.11
C ALA A 551 -11.50 -17.71 -21.99
N PHE A 552 -11.36 -18.21 -20.77
CA PHE A 552 -12.03 -17.72 -19.58
C PHE A 552 -11.02 -16.94 -18.74
N CYS A 553 -11.14 -15.61 -18.76
CA CYS A 553 -10.17 -14.70 -18.16
C CYS A 553 -10.79 -14.01 -16.94
N LEU A 554 -10.14 -14.10 -15.80
CA LEU A 554 -10.53 -13.33 -14.62
C LEU A 554 -10.32 -11.84 -14.85
N TYR A 555 -11.34 -11.05 -14.52
CA TYR A 555 -11.29 -9.60 -14.63
C TYR A 555 -10.76 -8.91 -13.36
N GLY A 556 -11.05 -9.47 -12.17
CA GLY A 556 -10.55 -8.93 -10.89
C GLY A 556 -10.89 -7.43 -10.67
N GLN A 557 -9.98 -6.71 -10.00
CA GLN A 557 -10.02 -5.24 -9.80
C GLN A 557 -9.36 -4.44 -10.96
N GLY A 558 -8.98 -5.09 -12.08
CA GLY A 558 -8.62 -4.47 -13.38
C GLY A 558 -7.13 -4.35 -13.74
N GLY A 559 -6.87 -3.89 -14.99
CA GLY A 559 -5.59 -3.35 -15.47
C GLY A 559 -4.58 -4.34 -16.07
N GLN A 560 -3.45 -4.51 -15.39
CA GLN A 560 -2.27 -5.22 -15.91
C GLN A 560 -2.43 -6.76 -15.84
N ASP A 561 -3.12 -7.26 -14.82
CA ASP A 561 -3.41 -8.70 -14.69
C ASP A 561 -4.34 -9.20 -15.81
N LEU A 562 -5.30 -8.38 -16.21
CA LEU A 562 -6.22 -8.73 -17.30
C LEU A 562 -5.50 -8.84 -18.65
N GLU A 563 -4.57 -7.93 -18.95
CA GLU A 563 -3.78 -7.97 -20.19
C GLU A 563 -3.00 -9.27 -20.29
N TYR A 564 -2.27 -9.63 -19.23
CA TYR A 564 -1.52 -10.88 -19.14
C TYR A 564 -2.37 -12.12 -19.36
N LEU A 565 -3.54 -12.19 -18.72
CA LEU A 565 -4.45 -13.33 -18.84
C LEU A 565 -5.06 -13.41 -20.25
N ILE A 566 -5.45 -12.28 -20.85
CA ILE A 566 -5.98 -12.26 -22.22
C ILE A 566 -4.89 -12.64 -23.22
N HIS A 567 -3.67 -12.14 -23.04
CA HIS A 567 -2.55 -12.48 -23.92
C HIS A 567 -2.23 -13.97 -23.85
N HIS A 568 -2.19 -14.55 -22.66
CA HIS A 568 -1.91 -15.97 -22.51
C HIS A 568 -3.06 -16.84 -23.06
N GLU A 569 -4.28 -16.61 -22.55
CA GLU A 569 -5.42 -17.49 -22.79
C GLU A 569 -6.08 -17.25 -24.14
N ALA A 570 -6.44 -16.00 -24.45
CA ALA A 570 -7.20 -15.69 -25.65
C ALA A 570 -6.29 -15.51 -26.88
N CYS A 571 -5.17 -14.82 -26.72
CA CYS A 571 -4.22 -14.62 -27.82
C CYS A 571 -3.34 -15.85 -28.04
N GLY A 572 -2.76 -16.42 -26.97
CA GLY A 572 -1.86 -17.56 -27.04
C GLY A 572 -2.59 -18.85 -27.40
N HIS A 573 -3.42 -19.35 -26.50
CA HIS A 573 -4.19 -20.57 -26.73
C HIS A 573 -5.37 -20.34 -27.69
N GLY A 574 -6.25 -19.39 -27.41
CA GLY A 574 -7.51 -19.20 -28.12
C GLY A 574 -7.34 -18.99 -29.63
N PHE A 575 -6.72 -17.88 -30.03
CA PHE A 575 -6.46 -17.59 -31.43
C PHE A 575 -5.20 -18.31 -31.93
N GLY A 576 -4.08 -18.19 -31.22
CA GLY A 576 -2.76 -18.66 -31.64
C GLY A 576 -2.59 -20.18 -31.63
N LYS A 577 -3.42 -20.90 -30.87
CA LYS A 577 -3.35 -22.36 -30.66
C LYS A 577 -1.97 -22.82 -30.13
N LEU A 578 -1.30 -21.96 -29.37
CA LEU A 578 0.00 -22.22 -28.78
C LEU A 578 -0.13 -23.20 -27.60
N ALA A 579 0.95 -23.92 -27.30
CA ALA A 579 1.03 -24.76 -26.11
C ALA A 579 1.69 -23.99 -24.95
N ASP A 580 1.53 -24.49 -23.73
CA ASP A 580 2.21 -23.91 -22.56
C ASP A 580 3.73 -24.14 -22.61
N GLU A 581 4.50 -23.15 -22.17
CA GLU A 581 5.96 -23.20 -22.12
C GLU A 581 6.51 -23.31 -20.69
N TYR A 582 5.65 -23.31 -19.68
CA TYR A 582 6.02 -23.53 -18.28
C TYR A 582 6.02 -25.01 -17.89
N THR A 583 6.48 -25.27 -16.67
CA THR A 583 6.69 -26.61 -16.11
C THR A 583 6.06 -26.67 -14.73
N GLU A 584 5.29 -27.71 -14.43
CA GLU A 584 4.60 -27.88 -13.13
C GLU A 584 4.77 -29.29 -12.56
N PHE A 585 4.84 -30.30 -13.43
CA PHE A 585 4.98 -31.69 -13.03
C PHE A 585 6.43 -32.10 -12.85
N GLU A 586 6.63 -33.25 -12.21
CA GLU A 586 7.92 -33.93 -12.19
C GLU A 586 8.05 -34.94 -13.34
N GLY A 587 9.28 -35.24 -13.76
CA GLY A 587 9.55 -36.35 -14.67
C GLY A 587 9.74 -35.95 -16.14
N TYR A 588 9.42 -36.90 -17.02
CA TYR A 588 9.65 -36.81 -18.48
C TYR A 588 8.32 -36.68 -19.20
N TYR A 589 8.27 -35.86 -20.26
CA TYR A 589 7.08 -35.70 -21.09
C TYR A 589 6.62 -37.06 -21.65
N PRO A 590 5.41 -37.53 -21.31
CA PRO A 590 5.01 -38.91 -21.61
C PRO A 590 4.38 -39.09 -23.01
N TYR A 591 4.10 -38.01 -23.74
CA TYR A 591 3.27 -38.03 -24.95
C TYR A 591 3.97 -37.46 -26.19
N SER A 592 5.18 -37.91 -26.52
CA SER A 592 5.95 -37.28 -27.62
C SER A 592 5.22 -37.22 -28.98
N ALA A 593 4.38 -38.21 -29.29
CA ALA A 593 3.52 -38.20 -30.49
C ALA A 593 2.42 -37.11 -30.46
N GLY A 594 2.02 -36.66 -29.26
CA GLY A 594 1.03 -35.60 -29.08
C GLY A 594 1.52 -34.23 -29.54
N VAL A 595 2.82 -33.94 -29.41
CA VAL A 595 3.40 -32.68 -29.93
C VAL A 595 3.41 -32.67 -31.46
N GLU A 596 3.70 -33.80 -32.09
CA GLU A 596 3.60 -33.93 -33.56
C GLU A 596 2.15 -33.74 -34.05
N GLU A 597 1.17 -34.23 -33.28
CA GLU A 597 -0.25 -34.03 -33.55
C GLU A 597 -0.68 -32.56 -33.34
N LEU A 598 -0.19 -31.89 -32.29
CA LEU A 598 -0.40 -30.46 -32.05
C LEU A 598 0.15 -29.62 -33.22
N HIS A 599 1.35 -29.92 -33.72
CA HIS A 599 1.90 -29.23 -34.89
C HIS A 599 1.00 -29.38 -36.12
N ALA A 600 0.34 -30.54 -36.28
CA ALA A 600 -0.49 -30.82 -37.43
C ALA A 600 -1.93 -30.27 -37.34
N ILE A 601 -2.52 -30.26 -36.14
CA ILE A 601 -3.90 -29.81 -35.91
C ILE A 601 -3.94 -28.31 -35.64
N ASN A 602 -3.07 -27.84 -34.76
CA ASN A 602 -3.09 -26.45 -34.28
C ASN A 602 -2.20 -25.53 -35.12
N GLU A 603 -1.27 -26.10 -35.87
CA GLU A 603 -0.28 -25.39 -36.68
C GLU A 603 0.65 -24.48 -35.83
N SER A 604 0.78 -24.79 -34.54
CA SER A 604 1.68 -24.14 -33.59
C SER A 604 3.08 -24.75 -33.63
N MET A 605 4.10 -23.92 -33.39
CA MET A 605 5.51 -24.32 -33.37
C MET A 605 6.27 -23.79 -32.15
N ASN A 606 5.57 -23.48 -31.04
CA ASN A 606 6.24 -22.87 -29.88
C ASN A 606 6.90 -23.89 -28.94
N ILE A 607 6.58 -25.19 -29.11
CA ILE A 607 7.22 -26.31 -28.41
C ILE A 607 7.59 -27.44 -29.37
N ASP A 608 8.55 -28.30 -28.98
CA ASP A 608 8.97 -29.48 -29.75
C ASP A 608 9.50 -30.59 -28.83
N VAL A 609 9.51 -31.84 -29.29
CA VAL A 609 10.04 -33.00 -28.56
C VAL A 609 11.47 -33.37 -28.98
N THR A 610 12.00 -32.70 -30.02
CA THR A 610 13.41 -32.85 -30.43
C THR A 610 14.28 -31.70 -29.94
N SER A 611 15.51 -32.03 -29.53
CA SER A 611 16.57 -31.05 -29.28
C SER A 611 17.57 -30.92 -30.44
N ASP A 612 17.34 -31.62 -31.55
CA ASP A 612 18.20 -31.49 -32.72
C ASP A 612 17.96 -30.12 -33.39
N PRO A 613 18.97 -29.23 -33.45
CA PRO A 613 18.83 -27.90 -34.04
C PRO A 613 18.51 -27.91 -35.54
N LEU A 614 18.68 -29.04 -36.22
CA LEU A 614 18.28 -29.22 -37.63
C LEU A 614 16.84 -29.73 -37.78
N GLN A 615 16.23 -30.25 -36.71
CA GLN A 615 14.89 -30.86 -36.77
C GLN A 615 13.84 -30.07 -36.00
N VAL A 616 14.24 -29.31 -34.99
CA VAL A 616 13.32 -28.50 -34.18
C VAL A 616 12.52 -27.52 -35.06
N SER A 617 11.23 -27.37 -34.78
CA SER A 617 10.27 -26.60 -35.59
C SER A 617 10.68 -25.14 -35.83
N TRP A 618 11.39 -24.51 -34.88
CA TRP A 618 11.93 -23.15 -35.02
C TRP A 618 13.40 -23.08 -35.45
N GLY A 619 13.97 -24.18 -35.95
CA GLY A 619 15.40 -24.29 -36.27
C GLY A 619 15.93 -23.21 -37.22
N TYR A 620 15.06 -22.66 -38.08
CA TYR A 620 15.38 -21.50 -38.92
C TYR A 620 15.91 -20.32 -38.10
N PHE A 621 15.21 -19.96 -37.02
CA PHE A 621 15.53 -18.78 -36.21
C PHE A 621 16.86 -18.92 -35.46
N LEU A 622 17.29 -20.16 -35.17
CA LEU A 622 18.59 -20.42 -34.54
C LEU A 622 19.78 -19.94 -35.39
N SER A 623 19.59 -19.89 -36.71
CA SER A 623 20.64 -19.53 -37.67
C SER A 623 20.50 -18.11 -38.24
N ASP A 624 19.38 -17.43 -38.00
CA ASP A 624 19.12 -16.10 -38.53
C ASP A 624 19.68 -15.01 -37.62
N ALA A 625 20.69 -14.30 -38.10
CA ALA A 625 21.37 -13.25 -37.35
C ALA A 625 20.45 -12.10 -36.91
N ARG A 626 19.30 -11.90 -37.57
CA ARG A 626 18.32 -10.87 -37.17
C ARG A 626 17.72 -11.15 -35.80
N TYR A 627 17.62 -12.41 -35.40
CA TYR A 627 17.02 -12.85 -34.15
C TYR A 627 18.03 -13.05 -33.01
N ALA A 628 19.29 -12.67 -33.22
CA ALA A 628 20.36 -12.90 -32.25
C ALA A 628 20.09 -12.27 -30.86
N ASN A 629 19.33 -11.16 -30.81
CA ASN A 629 18.98 -10.46 -29.57
C ASN A 629 17.81 -11.10 -28.80
N GLU A 630 17.02 -11.96 -29.44
CA GLU A 630 15.87 -12.64 -28.80
C GLU A 630 16.30 -13.87 -27.98
N LYS A 631 17.58 -14.23 -28.02
CA LYS A 631 18.14 -15.42 -27.32
C LYS A 631 17.36 -16.70 -27.64
N ILE A 632 16.95 -16.86 -28.90
CA ILE A 632 16.28 -18.08 -29.35
C ILE A 632 17.24 -19.27 -29.23
N GLY A 633 16.80 -20.32 -28.56
CA GLY A 633 17.56 -21.52 -28.25
C GLY A 633 16.67 -22.75 -28.24
N ILE A 634 17.15 -23.81 -27.60
CA ILE A 634 16.41 -25.06 -27.41
C ILE A 634 16.45 -25.34 -25.90
N TYR A 635 15.47 -24.81 -25.19
CA TYR A 635 15.41 -24.86 -23.74
C TYR A 635 14.55 -26.05 -23.33
N GLU A 636 15.12 -26.99 -22.58
CA GLU A 636 14.35 -28.13 -22.06
C GLU A 636 13.33 -27.64 -21.02
N GLY A 637 12.15 -28.24 -21.06
CA GLY A 637 11.01 -27.94 -20.20
C GLY A 637 9.94 -27.10 -20.91
N ALA A 638 8.73 -27.65 -21.04
CA ALA A 638 7.53 -27.02 -21.58
C ALA A 638 6.33 -27.95 -21.34
N ASP A 639 5.13 -27.51 -21.71
CA ASP A 639 3.88 -28.31 -21.64
C ASP A 639 3.75 -29.06 -20.31
N TYR A 640 3.94 -28.33 -19.20
CA TYR A 640 3.92 -28.81 -17.82
C TYR A 640 5.08 -29.72 -17.39
N TYR A 641 5.95 -30.21 -18.27
CA TYR A 641 7.02 -31.15 -17.91
C TYR A 641 8.43 -30.55 -18.05
N PRO A 642 9.35 -30.82 -17.11
CA PRO A 642 10.69 -30.25 -17.12
C PRO A 642 11.67 -30.96 -18.07
N LYS A 643 11.29 -32.10 -18.67
CA LYS A 643 12.18 -32.92 -19.51
C LYS A 643 11.47 -33.52 -20.72
N GLY A 644 12.18 -33.70 -21.84
CA GLY A 644 11.66 -34.40 -23.03
C GLY A 644 10.79 -33.58 -23.96
N VAL A 645 10.59 -32.30 -23.66
CA VAL A 645 9.92 -31.30 -24.50
C VAL A 645 10.65 -29.98 -24.32
N TYR A 646 10.72 -29.17 -25.38
CA TYR A 646 11.59 -28.01 -25.50
C TYR A 646 10.77 -26.79 -25.94
N ARG A 647 11.25 -25.60 -25.56
CA ARG A 647 10.72 -24.30 -25.97
C ARG A 647 11.82 -23.41 -26.56
N ALA A 648 11.41 -22.34 -27.23
CA ALA A 648 12.31 -21.49 -28.00
C ALA A 648 13.07 -20.44 -27.18
N THR A 649 12.55 -20.00 -26.03
CA THR A 649 13.15 -18.93 -25.21
C THR A 649 13.07 -19.22 -23.70
N GLU A 650 13.90 -18.56 -22.89
CA GLU A 650 13.76 -18.63 -21.44
C GLU A 650 12.52 -17.91 -20.92
N ASN A 651 12.05 -16.86 -21.60
CA ASN A 651 10.84 -16.14 -21.21
C ASN A 651 9.95 -15.93 -22.43
N SER A 652 8.64 -16.00 -22.21
CA SER A 652 7.58 -15.69 -23.16
C SER A 652 6.27 -15.52 -22.41
N ILE A 653 5.26 -14.95 -23.08
CA ILE A 653 3.88 -14.90 -22.58
C ILE A 653 3.38 -16.31 -22.22
N MET A 654 3.69 -17.32 -23.04
CA MET A 654 3.27 -18.71 -22.82
C MET A 654 4.00 -19.39 -21.65
N ARG A 655 4.96 -18.71 -21.00
CA ARG A 655 5.70 -19.24 -19.84
C ARG A 655 5.42 -18.48 -18.57
N TYR A 656 5.55 -17.15 -18.60
CA TYR A 656 5.51 -16.30 -17.40
C TYR A 656 4.63 -15.06 -17.60
N ASN A 657 3.73 -15.07 -18.59
CA ASN A 657 2.88 -13.92 -18.91
C ASN A 657 3.66 -12.61 -19.11
N SER A 658 4.90 -12.69 -19.60
CA SER A 658 5.79 -11.55 -19.74
C SER A 658 6.78 -11.73 -20.90
N GLY A 659 7.42 -10.63 -21.31
CA GLY A 659 8.47 -10.67 -22.35
C GLY A 659 7.97 -10.82 -23.79
N GLY A 660 6.65 -10.76 -24.03
CA GLY A 660 6.04 -10.89 -25.35
C GLY A 660 5.96 -12.33 -25.87
N PHE A 661 5.34 -12.51 -27.02
CA PHE A 661 5.39 -13.79 -27.74
C PHE A 661 6.77 -13.97 -28.37
N ASN A 662 7.39 -15.14 -28.21
CA ASN A 662 8.65 -15.47 -28.88
C ASN A 662 8.46 -15.58 -30.41
N ALA A 663 9.54 -15.47 -31.19
CA ALA A 663 9.43 -15.44 -32.65
C ALA A 663 8.65 -16.63 -33.28
N PRO A 664 8.80 -17.88 -32.81
CA PRO A 664 7.98 -19.01 -33.30
C PRO A 664 6.48 -18.84 -33.00
N SER A 665 6.15 -18.30 -31.83
CA SER A 665 4.77 -17.96 -31.46
C SER A 665 4.21 -16.86 -32.37
N ARG A 666 4.96 -15.76 -32.57
CA ARG A 666 4.55 -14.65 -33.45
C ARG A 666 4.36 -15.09 -34.89
N GLN A 667 5.21 -15.99 -35.39
CA GLN A 667 5.07 -16.58 -36.72
C GLN A 667 3.78 -17.41 -36.85
N SER A 668 3.51 -18.26 -35.85
CA SER A 668 2.30 -19.09 -35.81
C SER A 668 1.05 -18.22 -35.82
N ILE A 669 1.02 -17.18 -34.98
CA ILE A 669 -0.10 -16.22 -34.91
C ILE A 669 -0.24 -15.46 -36.24
N TYR A 670 0.84 -14.85 -36.75
CA TYR A 670 0.82 -14.10 -38.02
C TYR A 670 0.28 -14.95 -39.17
N ARG A 671 0.74 -16.19 -39.28
CA ARG A 671 0.26 -17.13 -40.31
C ARG A 671 -1.24 -17.34 -40.22
N ARG A 672 -1.74 -17.59 -39.01
CA ARG A 672 -3.18 -17.77 -38.77
C ARG A 672 -3.96 -16.51 -39.15
N ILE A 673 -3.48 -15.31 -38.79
CA ILE A 673 -4.12 -14.06 -39.21
C ILE A 673 -4.19 -13.99 -40.73
N MET A 674 -3.08 -14.23 -41.44
CA MET A 674 -3.05 -14.13 -42.91
C MET A 674 -3.96 -15.15 -43.60
N GLU A 675 -3.93 -16.42 -43.19
CA GLU A 675 -4.67 -17.48 -43.85
C GLU A 675 -6.17 -17.47 -43.50
N LYS A 676 -6.51 -17.19 -42.24
CA LYS A 676 -7.91 -17.16 -41.79
C LYS A 676 -8.65 -15.90 -42.23
N SER A 677 -7.94 -14.85 -42.64
CA SER A 677 -8.54 -13.64 -43.19
C SER A 677 -8.68 -13.65 -44.73
N GLY A 678 -8.51 -14.82 -45.36
CA GLY A 678 -8.65 -15.00 -46.81
C GLY A 678 -7.37 -14.72 -47.61
N GLY A 679 -6.27 -14.38 -46.94
CA GLY A 679 -4.95 -14.16 -47.52
C GLY A 679 -4.13 -15.45 -47.66
N MET A 680 -2.85 -15.28 -47.99
CA MET A 680 -1.87 -16.36 -48.02
C MET A 680 -0.67 -15.99 -47.17
N TYR A 681 -0.19 -16.94 -46.38
CA TYR A 681 1.02 -16.77 -45.61
C TYR A 681 2.26 -16.71 -46.51
N ASN A 682 3.17 -15.79 -46.16
CA ASN A 682 4.49 -15.68 -46.77
C ASN A 682 5.53 -15.39 -45.68
N PHE A 683 6.58 -16.22 -45.64
CA PHE A 683 7.62 -16.10 -44.62
C PHE A 683 8.47 -14.83 -44.75
N GLU A 684 8.79 -14.38 -45.97
CA GLU A 684 9.56 -13.14 -46.15
C GLU A 684 8.74 -11.91 -45.75
N GLU A 685 7.41 -11.93 -45.96
CA GLU A 685 6.52 -10.87 -45.44
C GLU A 685 6.40 -10.93 -43.92
N PHE A 686 6.33 -12.11 -43.31
CA PHE A 686 6.43 -12.26 -41.85
C PHE A 686 7.72 -11.62 -41.32
N LEU A 687 8.86 -11.89 -41.95
CA LEU A 687 10.14 -11.31 -41.53
C LEU A 687 10.17 -9.78 -41.58
N LYS A 688 9.48 -9.18 -42.57
CA LYS A 688 9.33 -7.72 -42.67
C LYS A 688 8.44 -7.18 -41.56
N TYR A 689 7.26 -7.78 -41.36
CA TYR A 689 6.37 -7.40 -40.26
C TYR A 689 7.10 -7.50 -38.91
N ASP A 690 7.75 -8.63 -38.67
CA ASP A 690 8.36 -8.96 -37.37
C ASP A 690 9.59 -8.11 -37.05
N GLU A 691 10.01 -7.22 -37.95
CA GLU A 691 11.01 -6.20 -37.67
C GLU A 691 10.64 -5.33 -36.47
N ILE A 692 9.34 -5.06 -36.28
CA ILE A 692 8.84 -4.27 -35.15
C ILE A 692 9.22 -4.90 -33.80
N ASN A 693 9.15 -6.22 -33.69
CA ASN A 693 9.47 -6.95 -32.46
C ASN A 693 10.97 -7.01 -32.21
N ARG A 694 11.76 -7.16 -33.28
CA ARG A 694 13.23 -7.19 -33.19
C ARG A 694 13.82 -5.83 -32.77
N GLN A 695 13.12 -4.73 -33.06
CA GLN A 695 13.54 -3.37 -32.70
C GLN A 695 13.12 -2.96 -31.28
N ARG A 696 12.08 -3.58 -30.69
CA ARG A 696 11.58 -3.27 -29.33
C ARG A 696 12.43 -3.88 -28.21
N ILE A 697 13.32 -4.82 -28.54
CA ILE A 697 14.14 -5.54 -27.57
C ILE A 697 15.43 -4.75 -27.30
N ASP A 698 15.39 -3.87 -26.29
CA ASP A 698 16.58 -3.24 -25.72
C ASP A 698 17.08 -4.08 -24.52
N TRP A 699 17.96 -5.03 -24.79
CA TRP A 699 18.80 -5.63 -23.74
C TRP A 699 20.21 -5.11 -23.93
N GLY A 700 20.69 -4.34 -22.94
CA GLY A 700 22.07 -3.90 -22.84
C GLY A 700 23.06 -5.02 -23.18
N VAL A 701 24.13 -4.63 -23.86
CA VAL A 701 25.20 -5.49 -24.39
C VAL A 701 25.61 -6.58 -23.39
N VAL A 702 25.18 -7.82 -23.62
CA VAL A 702 25.75 -9.00 -22.96
C VAL A 702 25.95 -10.10 -24.00
N SER A 703 27.19 -10.60 -24.04
CA SER A 703 27.71 -11.59 -24.97
C SER A 703 26.93 -12.90 -25.00
N ARG A 704 26.81 -13.48 -26.22
CA ARG A 704 26.40 -14.88 -26.48
C ARG A 704 26.92 -15.84 -25.42
N SER A 705 26.04 -16.63 -24.82
CA SER A 705 26.42 -17.81 -24.02
C SER A 705 25.77 -19.13 -24.50
N ILE A 706 25.35 -19.21 -25.76
CA ILE A 706 25.13 -20.50 -26.42
C ILE A 706 25.98 -20.48 -27.69
N SER A 707 27.00 -21.34 -27.74
CA SER A 707 27.77 -21.53 -28.98
C SER A 707 26.82 -22.10 -30.01
N MET A 708 26.53 -21.34 -31.07
CA MET A 708 25.82 -21.84 -32.25
C MET A 708 26.47 -23.17 -32.67
N PRO A 709 25.72 -24.29 -32.68
CA PRO A 709 26.24 -25.60 -33.03
C PRO A 709 27.08 -25.49 -34.30
N GLU A 710 28.29 -26.06 -34.28
CA GLU A 710 29.26 -25.89 -35.38
C GLU A 710 28.69 -26.33 -36.73
N MET A 711 27.71 -27.24 -36.70
CA MET A 711 26.93 -27.76 -37.83
C MET A 711 26.01 -26.74 -38.52
N LEU A 712 25.66 -25.63 -37.85
CA LEU A 712 24.81 -24.57 -38.39
C LEU A 712 25.61 -23.43 -39.05
N LYS A 713 26.96 -23.42 -38.94
CA LYS A 713 27.80 -22.41 -39.59
C LYS A 713 27.79 -22.60 -41.12
N GLY A 714 27.09 -21.73 -41.83
CA GLY A 714 27.04 -21.72 -43.30
C GLY A 714 26.00 -22.67 -43.90
N ALA A 715 25.18 -23.35 -43.08
CA ALA A 715 24.00 -24.05 -43.55
C ALA A 715 22.93 -23.03 -43.98
N SER A 716 22.29 -23.25 -45.12
CA SER A 716 21.04 -22.53 -45.41
C SER A 716 20.01 -22.98 -44.38
N PRO A 717 19.25 -22.06 -43.77
CA PRO A 717 18.20 -22.42 -42.83
C PRO A 717 17.31 -23.50 -43.46
N ILE A 718 16.99 -24.55 -42.71
CA ILE A 718 15.97 -25.50 -43.16
C ILE A 718 14.66 -24.70 -43.18
N ARG A 719 14.28 -24.30 -44.39
CA ARG A 719 12.92 -23.86 -44.68
C ARG A 719 12.09 -25.12 -44.59
N TYR A 720 11.50 -25.38 -43.43
CA TYR A 720 10.20 -26.01 -43.50
C TYR A 720 9.35 -24.99 -44.26
N ASN A 721 9.00 -25.30 -45.52
CA ASN A 721 7.69 -24.88 -45.96
C ASN A 721 6.78 -25.49 -44.90
N TYR A 722 6.36 -24.67 -43.94
CA TYR A 722 5.25 -24.94 -43.01
C TYR A 722 4.26 -25.83 -43.75
N PRO A 723 3.74 -26.94 -43.19
CA PRO A 723 3.19 -27.99 -44.02
C PRO A 723 1.99 -27.46 -44.82
N ALA A 724 2.26 -26.99 -46.02
CA ALA A 724 1.27 -26.56 -46.97
C ALA A 724 0.63 -27.85 -47.42
N SER A 725 -0.48 -28.24 -46.80
CA SER A 725 -1.20 -29.50 -47.05
C SER A 725 -0.41 -30.82 -46.83
N GLU A 726 0.93 -30.81 -46.72
CA GLU A 726 1.75 -32.02 -46.61
C GLU A 726 1.77 -32.64 -45.20
N ALA A 727 1.53 -31.91 -44.10
CA ALA A 727 1.38 -32.55 -42.77
C ALA A 727 0.07 -33.31 -42.64
N ARG A 728 -1.02 -32.85 -43.29
CA ARG A 728 -2.23 -33.68 -43.44
C ARG A 728 -1.92 -34.98 -44.19
N SER A 729 -0.91 -34.99 -45.05
CA SER A 729 -0.48 -36.18 -45.80
C SER A 729 0.45 -37.13 -45.03
N ARG A 730 1.16 -36.66 -43.99
CA ARG A 730 1.89 -37.56 -43.06
C ARG A 730 0.94 -38.28 -42.11
N LEU A 731 -0.21 -37.67 -41.79
CA LEU A 731 -1.28 -38.25 -40.97
C LEU A 731 -2.34 -39.00 -41.81
N GLY A 732 -2.14 -39.14 -43.12
CA GLY A 732 -2.93 -40.02 -43.97
C GLY A 732 -2.53 -41.48 -43.80
N LYS A 733 -2.72 -42.04 -42.60
CA LYS A 733 -2.83 -43.48 -42.35
C LYS A 733 -3.76 -43.78 -41.18
#